data_AF-A0A150H7H1-F1
#
_entry.id   AF-A0A150H7H1-F1
#
_cell.length_a   1.000
_cell.length_b   1.000
_cell.length_c   1.000
_cell.angle_alpha   90.00
_cell.angle_beta   90.00
_cell.angle_gamma   90.00
#
_symmetry.space_group_name_H-M   'P 1'
#
loop_
_entity.id
_entity.type
_entity.pdbx_description
1 polymer ?
#
loop_
_entity_poly.entity_id
_entity_poly.type
_entity_poly.pdbx_seq_one_letter_code
_entity_poly.pdbx_strand_id
1 'polypeptide(L)'
;MRSPAAEHTDTAHLGSLKHQTIRARIFALLAVFALLTPGLTALETWQAAPAAAEVTDEQLSKGGVLRTSETQPVAPGLDLTTFSRLEQPGWNEGSVLTADLGESTLSTDLRDTGTVTGRAPLDDVMHQGPRGKEAVAAVNGTFFDINHSDAPIYTSVSSDGLRAGNAKPQPSLTIDQGRAAVQQLSATGTATLPEGKKHELAGMNTPQLAVDGIGVYTSAWGDYTLDRPVGAPDKKAKKIAAAVIEDGTVTETTDIVDSFGKRRVADGTQVLIGREAGAETIAQLEEGDKVEIEVGPSEDVDLGIAGSHQILTNGTVPKMTDSLATGTHPRTAVGISKDGTELYVMVLDGRSNKSRGMNLTEIGELLRDMGAHNALNLDGGGSSAMSARVAGDDGPKIWNTPSDGQVREVPNALVFYSSAKSDDTSGVQLSLGLKGEGAVFPGLTRTVKGTGLSSNLSPAEAAGKFSADAPLKVASTDKNTARITGEERGTGTVTYSAGDNSDETKLRVLGKAIALRASEKSLSLPDADASAKITLTGLDADGQRARIETSDVKVSTTGGVEVEDDGLGTWTVKATGETPTGKITFTVGDLSTTVTVAYGTKDTAVWDFSDPENFETANARASGEIAKAEGRDGKPAIGMKYDFTTSAATRGFYLGSKETEPVDGTAIGFSLDVKSDGTGAWPRLQVTDANGTVANLDGDHLEEEGWQKVRFAVPNGLAQPLTVDRIRIMETRPEAQYKGDIAVSNLQVTTVPTAEGEKDSAIHDPALLAHGTTADRPQRIAVMSDAQFIAAKPDSAAVEGARRTLREIREAKPDLLIIDGDFVDEGSKEDFALAKKILDEEWDKSIPHIYVPGNHEIMGSKDIGVFEKEIGPATTSQDLDGTRVITLNTAGGSLRSGGIDQIEKLEKQMDEVAADDKLTGVTVFFHHPPNDPLPTKSSQLSDQREARAFEKLMADFKRSSGKSAAVINGHVGAFHGSAVEGVTYLINGNSGKNPAGTPETGGFTGWTMLGIDPAKGKVGKNPSPQDRVNWLAAETRPWVDEVSLEAAGVVPLGESSSATASFTQDGRTVPVAWPVTAQWGGDGVQVVDGGQQFERAAAQDAVIRFNPSTGEITALRPGTAKLSVTVNGRTATQQVTVPAADNEQPEPEAPENPDEGDGEEPGEGEEPGESEPGGSDSDGSEGGEPGDAGDGQSGGGTSEDSTGSDTAEDSGSGSGTSAEGASAGSGSQSGALPRTGTEAAALVVLALVGIGTGSVLLMGTRRKAKH
;
A
#
# COMPACT_ATOMS: atom_id res chain seq x y z
N MET A 1 0.48 35.53 50.66
CA MET A 1 0.86 35.75 52.08
C MET A 1 0.32 34.60 52.91
N ARG A 2 1.04 34.19 53.98
CA ARG A 2 0.59 33.28 55.07
C ARG A 2 0.08 31.87 54.69
N SER A 3 0.99 30.91 54.88
CA SER A 3 0.92 29.65 55.67
C SER A 3 -0.30 29.40 56.59
N PRO A 4 -0.53 28.17 57.12
CA PRO A 4 0.33 26.95 57.18
C PRO A 4 -0.30 25.69 56.50
N ALA A 5 0.34 24.54 56.26
CA ALA A 5 1.29 23.68 57.03
C ALA A 5 0.63 22.97 58.25
N ALA A 6 1.05 21.79 58.75
CA ALA A 6 2.25 20.94 58.57
C ALA A 6 1.84 19.44 58.76
N GLU A 7 2.56 18.37 58.36
CA GLU A 7 3.90 17.90 58.79
C GLU A 7 4.00 17.58 60.32
N HIS A 8 4.72 16.57 60.85
CA HIS A 8 5.67 15.59 60.25
C HIS A 8 6.01 14.40 61.20
N THR A 9 6.51 13.28 60.63
CA THR A 9 7.59 12.34 61.09
C THR A 9 7.71 11.71 62.50
N ASP A 10 8.15 10.43 62.50
CA ASP A 10 9.24 9.82 63.31
C ASP A 10 9.08 9.50 64.82
N THR A 11 9.86 8.56 65.42
CA THR A 11 10.99 7.72 64.92
C THR A 11 11.00 6.29 65.52
N ALA A 12 11.74 5.38 64.87
CA ALA A 12 12.62 4.28 65.36
C ALA A 12 12.57 3.78 66.85
N HIS A 13 12.90 2.53 67.23
CA HIS A 13 13.86 1.55 66.66
C HIS A 13 13.75 0.14 67.31
N LEU A 14 14.18 -0.92 66.58
CA LEU A 14 14.85 -2.18 67.02
C LEU A 14 14.38 -3.00 68.25
N GLY A 15 14.33 -4.36 68.14
CA GLY A 15 14.21 -5.18 69.37
C GLY A 15 14.50 -6.69 69.42
N SER A 16 14.16 -7.54 68.43
CA SER A 16 14.43 -9.02 68.47
C SER A 16 13.63 -9.83 69.54
N LEU A 17 13.48 -11.17 69.55
CA LEU A 17 13.76 -12.25 68.57
C LEU A 17 13.00 -13.56 68.96
N LYS A 18 13.02 -14.54 68.04
CA LYS A 18 12.83 -16.01 68.20
C LYS A 18 11.43 -16.63 68.38
N HIS A 19 11.03 -17.28 67.28
CA HIS A 19 10.57 -18.68 67.16
C HIS A 19 9.18 -19.04 67.75
N GLN A 20 8.22 -19.35 66.87
CA GLN A 20 8.04 -20.64 66.17
C GLN A 20 7.54 -21.78 67.09
N THR A 21 6.50 -22.56 66.78
CA THR A 21 5.29 -22.48 65.91
C THR A 21 4.68 -23.89 65.91
N ILE A 22 3.42 -24.06 65.45
CA ILE A 22 2.91 -25.30 64.79
C ILE A 22 2.75 -26.54 65.72
N ARG A 23 1.65 -27.33 65.71
CA ARG A 23 0.29 -27.20 65.12
C ARG A 23 -0.65 -28.12 65.93
N ALA A 24 -1.81 -27.62 66.34
CA ALA A 24 -2.91 -28.41 66.91
C ALA A 24 -4.23 -27.58 66.92
N ARG A 25 -5.44 -28.14 66.78
CA ARG A 25 -5.90 -29.36 66.07
C ARG A 25 -7.44 -29.39 66.10
N ILE A 26 -8.11 -29.52 64.94
CA ILE A 26 -9.55 -29.89 64.78
C ILE A 26 -10.50 -28.75 65.30
N PHE A 27 -11.65 -28.41 64.71
CA PHE A 27 -12.88 -29.21 64.54
C PHE A 27 -13.92 -28.54 63.59
N ALA A 28 -15.10 -29.15 63.48
CA ALA A 28 -16.32 -28.36 63.27
C ALA A 28 -16.50 -27.46 64.50
N LEU A 29 -16.46 -26.13 64.30
CA LEU A 29 -15.84 -25.15 65.22
C LEU A 29 -14.31 -25.14 65.05
N LEU A 30 -13.83 -24.08 64.37
CA LEU A 30 -12.44 -23.72 64.06
C LEU A 30 -11.65 -24.57 63.04
N ALA A 31 -11.27 -23.85 61.96
CA ALA A 31 -9.99 -23.91 61.28
C ALA A 31 -9.76 -25.06 60.26
N VAL A 32 -8.91 -24.91 59.23
CA VAL A 32 -7.71 -24.05 59.11
C VAL A 32 -8.00 -22.59 58.73
N PHE A 33 -8.16 -21.77 59.76
CA PHE A 33 -8.06 -20.31 59.71
C PHE A 33 -6.57 -20.00 59.91
N ALA A 34 -5.88 -19.57 58.86
CA ALA A 34 -4.54 -19.00 58.95
C ALA A 34 -4.65 -17.50 58.68
N LEU A 35 -5.48 -16.81 59.46
CA LEU A 35 -5.88 -15.43 59.23
C LEU A 35 -5.23 -14.51 60.27
N LEU A 36 -4.22 -13.77 59.80
CA LEU A 36 -3.81 -12.45 60.27
C LEU A 36 -3.71 -11.62 58.97
N THR A 37 -4.68 -10.80 58.55
CA THR A 37 -5.15 -9.52 59.13
C THR A 37 -3.99 -8.60 59.55
N PRO A 38 -4.03 -7.29 59.23
CA PRO A 38 -5.22 -6.41 59.20
C PRO A 38 -6.03 -6.44 57.90
N GLY A 39 -7.23 -5.86 57.96
CA GLY A 39 -8.12 -5.77 56.81
C GLY A 39 -7.71 -4.61 55.90
N LEU A 40 -7.63 -4.90 54.59
CA LEU A 40 -8.00 -3.90 53.61
C LEU A 40 -9.50 -3.61 53.79
N THR A 41 -9.85 -2.33 53.91
CA THR A 41 -11.14 -1.88 53.43
C THR A 41 -11.30 -2.39 52.00
N ALA A 42 -12.47 -2.95 51.67
CA ALA A 42 -12.85 -3.04 50.27
C ALA A 42 -12.96 -1.60 49.76
N LEU A 43 -11.89 -1.12 49.12
CA LEU A 43 -12.05 -0.14 48.07
C LEU A 43 -13.04 -0.77 47.11
N GLU A 44 -14.22 -0.17 47.00
CA GLU A 44 -15.04 -0.37 45.81
C GLU A 44 -14.20 0.18 44.67
N THR A 45 -13.42 -0.70 44.04
CA THR A 45 -12.75 -0.39 42.77
C THR A 45 -13.84 0.09 41.86
N TRP A 46 -13.79 1.38 41.52
CA TRP A 46 -14.82 2.03 40.73
C TRP A 46 -14.69 1.46 39.31
N GLN A 47 -15.29 0.29 39.11
CA GLN A 47 -15.53 -0.24 37.78
C GLN A 47 -16.38 0.82 37.11
N ALA A 48 -15.80 1.48 36.10
CA ALA A 48 -16.57 2.27 35.17
C ALA A 48 -17.78 1.44 34.72
N ALA A 49 -18.88 2.11 34.41
CA ALA A 49 -19.94 1.45 33.66
C ALA A 49 -19.32 0.79 32.42
N PRO A 50 -19.82 -0.36 31.95
CA PRO A 50 -19.41 -0.86 30.65
C PRO A 50 -19.59 0.27 29.64
N ALA A 51 -18.58 0.47 28.79
CA ALA A 51 -18.64 1.48 27.73
C ALA A 51 -19.88 1.25 26.84
N ALA A 52 -20.20 2.25 26.02
CA ALA A 52 -21.19 2.14 24.95
C ALA A 52 -20.90 0.91 24.07
N ALA A 53 -21.87 0.44 23.28
CA ALA A 53 -21.67 -0.75 22.45
C ALA A 53 -20.61 -0.50 21.37
N GLU A 54 -19.34 -0.81 21.67
CA GLU A 54 -18.21 -0.76 20.75
C GLU A 54 -18.60 -1.42 19.42
N VAL A 55 -18.43 -0.69 18.32
CA VAL A 55 -18.66 -1.23 16.98
C VAL A 55 -17.57 -2.26 16.69
N THR A 56 -17.90 -3.54 16.88
CA THR A 56 -16.91 -4.62 16.78
C THR A 56 -16.46 -4.87 15.34
N ASP A 57 -15.29 -5.49 15.21
CA ASP A 57 -14.79 -6.03 13.93
C ASP A 57 -15.80 -6.95 13.22
N GLU A 58 -16.67 -7.67 13.96
CA GLU A 58 -17.72 -8.54 13.39
C GLU A 58 -18.95 -7.76 12.89
N GLN A 59 -19.23 -6.59 13.47
CA GLN A 59 -20.22 -5.65 12.95
C GLN A 59 -19.73 -5.01 11.64
N LEU A 60 -18.46 -4.61 11.59
CA LEU A 60 -17.83 -4.02 10.40
C LEU A 60 -17.47 -5.04 9.30
N SER A 61 -17.39 -6.34 9.60
CA SER A 61 -17.00 -7.38 8.64
C SER A 61 -18.09 -7.79 7.65
N LYS A 62 -19.38 -7.55 7.95
CA LYS A 62 -20.47 -8.17 7.18
C LYS A 62 -20.47 -7.71 5.73
N GLY A 63 -20.23 -8.66 4.82
CA GLY A 63 -20.07 -8.42 3.38
C GLY A 63 -18.69 -7.90 2.93
N GLY A 64 -17.66 -7.93 3.78
CA GLY A 64 -16.30 -7.47 3.44
C GLY A 64 -15.18 -8.33 4.04
N VAL A 65 -14.07 -8.45 3.30
CA VAL A 65 -12.91 -9.30 3.61
C VAL A 65 -11.63 -8.45 3.71
N LEU A 66 -10.52 -9.07 4.15
CA LEU A 66 -9.21 -8.43 4.33
C LEU A 66 -9.29 -7.13 5.14
N ARG A 67 -10.16 -7.15 6.16
CA ARG A 67 -10.57 -5.99 6.93
C ARG A 67 -9.53 -5.56 7.96
N THR A 68 -9.57 -4.28 8.32
CA THR A 68 -8.84 -3.69 9.44
C THR A 68 -9.69 -2.60 10.07
N SER A 69 -9.77 -2.57 11.40
CA SER A 69 -10.43 -1.52 12.18
C SER A 69 -9.50 -1.05 13.31
N GLU A 70 -9.64 0.21 13.72
CA GLU A 70 -8.98 0.76 14.91
C GLU A 70 -9.93 1.72 15.62
N THR A 71 -10.23 1.45 16.89
CA THR A 71 -11.08 2.28 17.76
C THR A 71 -10.23 3.09 18.74
N GLN A 72 -10.53 4.39 18.86
CA GLN A 72 -9.87 5.32 19.77
C GLN A 72 -10.93 6.20 20.47
N PRO A 73 -10.89 6.34 21.81
CA PRO A 73 -11.85 7.17 22.53
C PRO A 73 -11.64 8.66 22.25
N VAL A 74 -12.72 9.44 22.20
CA VAL A 74 -12.71 10.89 21.93
C VAL A 74 -13.09 11.67 23.20
N ALA A 75 -14.14 11.24 23.87
CA ALA A 75 -14.62 11.77 25.15
C ALA A 75 -15.41 10.68 25.90
N PRO A 76 -15.79 10.86 27.18
CA PRO A 76 -16.74 9.97 27.83
C PRO A 76 -18.02 9.83 26.99
N GLY A 77 -18.42 8.58 26.70
CA GLY A 77 -19.57 8.25 25.86
C GLY A 77 -19.38 8.46 24.35
N LEU A 78 -18.18 8.80 23.86
CA LEU A 78 -17.92 9.06 22.45
C LEU A 78 -16.60 8.42 21.97
N ASP A 79 -16.73 7.43 21.09
CA ASP A 79 -15.62 6.67 20.52
C ASP A 79 -15.54 6.85 18.99
N LEU A 80 -14.33 6.85 18.44
CA LEU A 80 -14.05 6.91 17.01
C LEU A 80 -13.51 5.56 16.53
N THR A 81 -14.18 4.90 15.58
CA THR A 81 -13.68 3.71 14.89
C THR A 81 -13.37 4.02 13.43
N THR A 82 -12.11 3.87 13.02
CA THR A 82 -11.70 3.90 11.61
C THR A 82 -11.73 2.48 11.04
N PHE A 83 -12.06 2.30 9.75
CA PHE A 83 -12.11 0.99 9.11
C PHE A 83 -11.70 0.99 7.63
N SER A 84 -11.25 -0.17 7.17
CA SER A 84 -10.92 -0.51 5.78
C SER A 84 -11.40 -1.93 5.48
N ARG A 85 -12.09 -2.14 4.36
CA ARG A 85 -12.61 -3.47 3.93
C ARG A 85 -12.59 -3.62 2.40
N LEU A 86 -12.32 -4.83 1.93
CA LEU A 86 -12.41 -5.21 0.52
C LEU A 86 -13.77 -5.86 0.23
N GLU A 87 -14.39 -5.46 -0.87
CA GLU A 87 -15.66 -5.98 -1.37
C GLU A 87 -15.53 -6.29 -2.86
N GLN A 88 -16.47 -7.03 -3.46
CA GLN A 88 -16.42 -7.37 -4.89
C GLN A 88 -16.22 -6.13 -5.82
N PRO A 89 -16.86 -4.97 -5.57
CA PRO A 89 -16.65 -3.78 -6.41
C PRO A 89 -15.34 -3.02 -6.12
N GLY A 90 -14.62 -3.31 -5.02
CA GLY A 90 -13.36 -2.64 -4.65
C GLY A 90 -13.24 -2.36 -3.14
N TRP A 91 -12.22 -1.59 -2.77
CA TRP A 91 -11.98 -1.16 -1.38
C TRP A 91 -12.92 -0.05 -0.93
N ASN A 92 -13.32 -0.10 0.34
CA ASN A 92 -14.02 0.97 1.04
C ASN A 92 -13.27 1.34 2.33
N GLU A 93 -13.15 2.64 2.59
CA GLU A 93 -12.59 3.24 3.81
C GLU A 93 -13.60 4.20 4.44
N GLY A 94 -13.64 4.27 5.76
CA GLY A 94 -14.48 5.21 6.47
C GLY A 94 -14.19 5.26 7.96
N SER A 95 -14.88 6.18 8.62
CA SER A 95 -14.76 6.46 10.06
C SER A 95 -16.14 6.63 10.67
N VAL A 96 -16.33 6.13 11.89
CA VAL A 96 -17.61 6.10 12.60
C VAL A 96 -17.40 6.66 14.00
N LEU A 97 -18.13 7.72 14.34
CA LEU A 97 -18.30 8.15 15.72
C LEU A 97 -19.49 7.39 16.33
N THR A 98 -19.25 6.66 17.42
CA THR A 98 -20.27 5.98 18.20
C THR A 98 -20.51 6.78 19.48
N ALA A 99 -21.74 7.24 19.70
CA ALA A 99 -22.08 8.17 20.77
C ALA A 99 -23.24 7.66 21.63
N ASP A 100 -23.02 7.52 22.95
CA ASP A 100 -24.06 7.24 23.94
C ASP A 100 -24.66 8.54 24.49
N LEU A 101 -25.89 8.84 24.10
CA LEU A 101 -26.68 9.99 24.57
C LEU A 101 -27.17 9.82 26.02
N GLY A 102 -26.94 8.67 26.64
CA GLY A 102 -27.10 8.43 28.07
C GLY A 102 -25.95 8.98 28.93
N GLU A 103 -24.77 9.26 28.35
CA GLU A 103 -23.65 9.83 29.09
C GLU A 103 -23.90 11.31 29.41
N SER A 104 -24.11 11.58 30.70
CA SER A 104 -24.49 12.89 31.26
C SER A 104 -23.59 14.09 30.90
N THR A 105 -22.34 13.83 30.51
CA THR A 105 -21.35 14.85 30.13
C THR A 105 -21.28 15.07 28.62
N LEU A 106 -21.80 14.14 27.80
CA LEU A 106 -21.84 14.26 26.35
C LEU A 106 -23.10 15.01 25.90
N SER A 107 -22.98 15.79 24.84
CA SER A 107 -24.10 16.47 24.19
C SER A 107 -23.78 16.73 22.72
N THR A 108 -24.79 16.95 21.88
CA THR A 108 -24.60 17.28 20.47
C THR A 108 -25.57 18.38 20.05
N ASP A 109 -25.18 19.18 19.05
CA ASP A 109 -25.96 20.30 18.52
C ASP A 109 -25.65 20.53 17.04
N LEU A 110 -26.52 21.26 16.35
CA LEU A 110 -26.26 21.79 15.01
C LEU A 110 -25.56 23.16 15.11
N ARG A 111 -24.42 23.34 14.44
CA ARG A 111 -23.72 24.63 14.37
C ARG A 111 -23.57 25.13 12.95
N ASP A 112 -23.75 26.44 12.77
CA ASP A 112 -23.38 27.21 11.59
C ASP A 112 -22.35 28.29 11.96
N THR A 113 -21.88 29.09 11.00
CA THR A 113 -20.89 30.17 11.24
C THR A 113 -21.51 31.44 11.86
N GLY A 114 -22.51 31.26 12.75
CA GLY A 114 -23.36 32.32 13.31
C GLY A 114 -24.48 32.79 12.36
N THR A 115 -24.36 32.51 11.06
CA THR A 115 -25.34 32.83 10.02
C THR A 115 -25.45 31.67 9.04
N VAL A 116 -26.64 31.45 8.47
CA VAL A 116 -26.92 30.29 7.62
C VAL A 116 -26.38 30.44 6.19
N THR A 117 -26.14 31.66 5.69
CA THR A 117 -25.45 31.89 4.40
C THR A 117 -23.93 32.03 4.55
N GLY A 118 -23.39 31.71 5.73
CA GLY A 118 -21.95 31.62 5.94
C GLY A 118 -21.50 30.17 5.83
N ARG A 119 -20.22 29.95 5.52
CA ARG A 119 -19.59 28.63 5.48
C ARG A 119 -18.12 28.74 5.88
N ALA A 120 -17.56 27.65 6.39
CA ALA A 120 -16.15 27.53 6.73
C ALA A 120 -15.72 26.06 6.65
N PRO A 121 -14.41 25.74 6.68
CA PRO A 121 -13.93 24.37 6.91
C PRO A 121 -14.56 23.75 8.17
N LEU A 122 -14.71 22.42 8.20
CA LEU A 122 -15.40 21.72 9.29
C LEU A 122 -14.88 22.09 10.69
N ASP A 123 -13.57 22.19 10.86
CA ASP A 123 -12.93 22.56 12.13
C ASP A 123 -13.31 23.99 12.56
N ASP A 124 -13.43 24.93 11.62
CA ASP A 124 -13.84 26.30 11.91
C ASP A 124 -15.33 26.39 12.28
N VAL A 125 -16.20 25.52 11.71
CA VAL A 125 -17.62 25.42 12.09
C VAL A 125 -17.79 24.75 13.46
N MET A 126 -16.99 23.72 13.74
CA MET A 126 -17.00 22.96 15.01
C MET A 126 -16.79 23.85 16.24
N HIS A 127 -15.90 24.84 16.15
CA HIS A 127 -15.55 25.74 17.25
C HIS A 127 -16.45 27.00 17.35
N GLN A 128 -17.58 27.07 16.63
CA GLN A 128 -18.47 28.22 16.66
C GLN A 128 -19.35 28.30 17.91
N GLY A 129 -19.76 29.54 18.22
CA GLY A 129 -20.67 29.85 19.33
C GLY A 129 -20.03 29.73 20.73
N PRO A 130 -20.81 29.97 21.80
CA PRO A 130 -20.29 30.05 23.16
C PRO A 130 -19.62 28.76 23.66
N ARG A 131 -20.08 27.60 23.17
CA ARG A 131 -19.61 26.27 23.56
C ARG A 131 -18.46 25.73 22.72
N GLY A 132 -17.92 26.48 21.76
CA GLY A 132 -16.89 26.01 20.82
C GLY A 132 -15.65 25.36 21.47
N LYS A 133 -15.32 25.72 22.73
CA LYS A 133 -14.22 25.13 23.50
C LYS A 133 -14.53 23.78 24.17
N GLU A 134 -15.80 23.39 24.23
CA GLU A 134 -16.27 22.08 24.70
C GLU A 134 -16.35 21.07 23.54
N ALA A 135 -16.19 21.51 22.29
CA ALA A 135 -16.31 20.68 21.11
C ALA A 135 -15.17 19.65 21.05
N VAL A 136 -15.52 18.38 20.81
CA VAL A 136 -14.58 17.24 20.76
C VAL A 136 -14.60 16.51 19.42
N ALA A 137 -15.71 16.55 18.69
CA ALA A 137 -15.80 16.06 17.32
C ALA A 137 -16.91 16.78 16.51
N ALA A 138 -16.87 16.67 15.19
CA ALA A 138 -17.92 17.13 14.29
C ALA A 138 -17.95 16.34 12.97
N VAL A 139 -19.09 16.36 12.29
CA VAL A 139 -19.23 15.98 10.86
C VAL A 139 -20.04 17.03 10.11
N ASN A 140 -19.92 17.07 8.78
CA ASN A 140 -20.72 17.97 7.94
C ASN A 140 -22.24 17.72 8.08
N GLY A 141 -23.03 18.77 7.88
CA GLY A 141 -24.47 18.76 8.10
C GLY A 141 -25.35 18.52 6.86
N THR A 142 -26.38 19.36 6.72
CA THR A 142 -27.45 19.23 5.72
C THR A 142 -27.03 19.74 4.34
N PHE A 143 -27.74 19.27 3.30
CA PHE A 143 -27.68 19.81 1.94
C PHE A 143 -27.93 21.32 1.91
N PHE A 144 -27.25 22.00 0.98
CA PHE A 144 -27.20 23.46 0.90
C PHE A 144 -27.06 24.02 -0.52
N ASP A 145 -27.27 25.34 -0.66
CA ASP A 145 -27.28 26.10 -1.91
C ASP A 145 -25.87 26.47 -2.42
N ILE A 146 -25.03 25.44 -2.60
CA ILE A 146 -23.59 25.49 -2.91
C ILE A 146 -23.18 26.35 -4.12
N ASN A 147 -24.11 26.65 -5.04
CA ASN A 147 -23.83 27.45 -6.24
C ASN A 147 -24.10 28.96 -6.08
N HIS A 148 -24.78 29.39 -5.01
CA HIS A 148 -25.14 30.80 -4.83
C HIS A 148 -24.95 31.29 -3.39
N SER A 149 -25.83 30.92 -2.46
CA SER A 149 -25.92 31.52 -1.12
C SER A 149 -25.38 30.66 0.01
N ASP A 150 -24.92 29.45 -0.31
CA ASP A 150 -24.45 28.44 0.64
C ASP A 150 -25.47 28.02 1.72
N ALA A 151 -26.69 28.56 1.72
CA ALA A 151 -27.66 28.33 2.78
C ALA A 151 -28.27 26.91 2.74
N PRO A 152 -28.55 26.29 3.91
CA PRO A 152 -29.29 25.04 4.01
C PRO A 152 -30.61 25.08 3.25
N ILE A 153 -30.88 24.07 2.44
CA ILE A 153 -32.13 23.97 1.66
C ILE A 153 -33.28 23.31 2.44
N TYR A 154 -32.98 22.74 3.61
CA TYR A 154 -33.91 21.99 4.47
C TYR A 154 -33.90 22.51 5.92
N THR A 155 -34.92 22.09 6.69
CA THR A 155 -35.11 22.52 8.08
C THR A 155 -33.92 22.17 8.98
N SER A 156 -33.53 23.13 9.80
CA SER A 156 -32.33 23.15 10.63
C SER A 156 -32.66 23.81 11.98
N VAL A 157 -32.57 23.06 13.08
CA VAL A 157 -32.85 23.49 14.47
C VAL A 157 -31.63 23.16 15.35
N SER A 158 -31.24 24.11 16.19
CA SER A 158 -30.16 23.99 17.18
C SER A 158 -30.58 24.54 18.55
N SER A 159 -29.67 24.57 19.54
CA SER A 159 -29.90 25.25 20.82
C SER A 159 -30.32 26.72 20.69
N ASP A 160 -30.02 27.34 19.54
CA ASP A 160 -30.31 28.75 19.25
C ASP A 160 -31.65 28.90 18.50
N GLY A 161 -32.46 27.83 18.46
CA GLY A 161 -33.78 27.77 17.85
C GLY A 161 -33.78 27.32 16.38
N LEU A 162 -34.85 27.65 15.67
CA LEU A 162 -34.99 27.40 14.23
C LEU A 162 -34.00 28.30 13.46
N ARG A 163 -32.97 27.69 12.87
CA ARG A 163 -31.94 28.40 12.08
C ARG A 163 -32.40 28.64 10.66
N ALA A 164 -32.89 27.58 10.00
CA ALA A 164 -33.51 27.61 8.68
C ALA A 164 -34.72 26.67 8.66
N GLY A 165 -35.77 27.02 7.92
CA GLY A 165 -37.06 26.33 7.96
C GLY A 165 -37.70 26.17 6.59
N ASN A 166 -38.13 24.94 6.28
CA ASN A 166 -38.79 24.60 5.02
C ASN A 166 -40.18 23.99 5.31
N ALA A 167 -41.22 24.52 4.68
CA ALA A 167 -42.60 24.06 4.87
C ALA A 167 -42.85 22.62 4.38
N LYS A 168 -41.99 22.09 3.50
CA LYS A 168 -42.05 20.69 3.06
C LYS A 168 -41.34 19.79 4.10
N PRO A 169 -42.02 18.77 4.68
CA PRO A 169 -41.35 17.81 5.55
C PRO A 169 -40.26 17.03 4.81
N GLN A 170 -39.17 16.75 5.53
CA GLN A 170 -38.06 15.92 5.06
C GLN A 170 -37.67 14.91 6.17
N PRO A 171 -37.03 13.78 5.83
CA PRO A 171 -36.45 12.89 6.82
C PRO A 171 -35.31 13.63 7.56
N SER A 172 -35.38 13.67 8.89
CA SER A 172 -34.45 14.41 9.74
C SER A 172 -34.03 13.60 10.95
N LEU A 173 -32.77 13.75 11.36
CA LEU A 173 -32.30 13.36 12.68
C LEU A 173 -32.80 14.42 13.64
N THR A 174 -33.53 13.99 14.65
CA THR A 174 -34.01 14.85 15.73
C THR A 174 -33.58 14.30 17.07
N ILE A 175 -33.29 15.19 18.03
CA ILE A 175 -33.04 14.81 19.42
C ILE A 175 -33.96 15.63 20.33
N ASP A 176 -34.61 14.95 21.27
CA ASP A 176 -35.37 15.51 22.40
C ASP A 176 -34.91 14.77 23.67
N GLN A 177 -34.51 15.51 24.72
CA GLN A 177 -34.18 14.95 26.05
C GLN A 177 -33.18 13.77 26.01
N GLY A 178 -32.16 13.87 25.16
CA GLY A 178 -31.13 12.82 24.99
C GLY A 178 -31.60 11.58 24.25
N ARG A 179 -32.71 11.65 23.49
CA ARG A 179 -33.22 10.56 22.65
C ARG A 179 -33.24 10.97 21.18
N ALA A 180 -32.54 10.21 20.36
CA ALA A 180 -32.50 10.42 18.92
C ALA A 180 -33.60 9.64 18.17
N ALA A 181 -34.11 10.24 17.09
CA ALA A 181 -35.06 9.63 16.17
C ALA A 181 -34.78 10.04 14.72
N VAL A 182 -35.29 9.26 13.75
CA VAL A 182 -35.48 9.73 12.36
C VAL A 182 -36.96 9.97 12.14
N GLN A 183 -37.36 11.22 11.95
CA GLN A 183 -38.76 11.62 11.74
C GLN A 183 -38.91 12.65 10.63
N GLN A 184 -40.15 12.96 10.24
CA GLN A 184 -40.43 13.94 9.18
C GLN A 184 -40.53 15.35 9.77
N LEU A 185 -39.48 16.15 9.63
CA LEU A 185 -39.44 17.52 10.15
C LEU A 185 -39.70 18.53 9.03
N SER A 186 -40.71 19.38 9.19
CA SER A 186 -40.83 20.66 8.49
C SER A 186 -40.65 21.81 9.47
N ALA A 187 -40.64 23.04 8.94
CA ALA A 187 -40.90 24.22 9.73
C ALA A 187 -41.89 25.12 8.97
N THR A 188 -42.94 25.53 9.67
CA THR A 188 -44.06 26.30 9.13
C THR A 188 -44.40 27.42 10.09
N GLY A 189 -45.14 28.41 9.62
CA GLY A 189 -45.55 29.53 10.45
C GLY A 189 -46.71 30.30 9.86
N THR A 190 -47.24 31.23 10.62
CA THR A 190 -48.32 32.12 10.21
C THR A 190 -47.95 33.56 10.52
N ALA A 191 -48.12 34.44 9.52
CA ALA A 191 -48.16 35.88 9.74
C ALA A 191 -49.63 36.31 9.90
N THR A 192 -50.00 36.81 11.08
CA THR A 192 -51.28 37.51 11.29
C THR A 192 -51.08 38.97 10.91
N LEU A 193 -51.60 39.36 9.75
CA LEU A 193 -51.56 40.75 9.25
C LEU A 193 -52.72 41.58 9.86
N PRO A 194 -52.80 42.91 9.61
CA PRO A 194 -53.92 43.75 10.04
C PRO A 194 -55.31 43.18 9.72
N GLU A 195 -56.30 43.65 10.47
CA GLU A 195 -57.67 43.08 10.53
C GLU A 195 -57.75 41.60 10.96
N GLY A 196 -56.63 40.98 11.39
CA GLY A 196 -56.56 39.58 11.80
C GLY A 196 -56.39 38.59 10.65
N LYS A 197 -55.93 39.07 9.49
CA LYS A 197 -55.79 38.29 8.25
C LYS A 197 -54.54 37.39 8.34
N LYS A 198 -54.74 36.12 8.73
CA LYS A 198 -53.67 35.11 8.78
C LYS A 198 -53.23 34.64 7.38
N HIS A 199 -51.92 34.53 7.17
CA HIS A 199 -51.25 33.99 5.98
C HIS A 199 -50.19 32.96 6.36
N GLU A 200 -50.14 31.83 5.65
CA GLU A 200 -49.10 30.81 5.83
C GLU A 200 -47.73 31.28 5.34
N LEU A 201 -46.68 30.99 6.11
CA LEU A 201 -45.28 31.24 5.76
C LEU A 201 -44.67 30.00 5.09
N ALA A 202 -44.14 30.20 3.87
CA ALA A 202 -43.56 29.15 3.03
C ALA A 202 -42.17 28.69 3.49
N GLY A 203 -41.53 29.41 4.42
CA GLY A 203 -40.25 29.06 5.02
C GLY A 203 -39.62 30.21 5.81
N MET A 204 -38.53 29.88 6.51
CA MET A 204 -37.72 30.81 7.29
C MET A 204 -36.25 30.70 6.88
N ASN A 205 -35.56 31.82 6.62
CA ASN A 205 -34.14 31.86 6.25
C ASN A 205 -33.76 30.88 5.09
N THR A 206 -34.72 30.55 4.21
CA THR A 206 -34.53 29.57 3.13
C THR A 206 -33.99 30.25 1.86
N PRO A 207 -33.04 29.64 1.12
CA PRO A 207 -32.58 30.17 -0.16
C PRO A 207 -33.62 30.11 -1.28
N GLN A 208 -34.76 29.44 -1.09
CA GLN A 208 -35.80 29.34 -2.11
C GLN A 208 -37.21 29.35 -1.52
N LEU A 209 -38.00 30.37 -1.89
CA LEU A 209 -39.43 30.45 -1.61
C LEU A 209 -40.26 29.86 -2.75
N ALA A 210 -41.35 29.20 -2.38
CA ALA A 210 -42.39 28.74 -3.29
C ALA A 210 -43.04 29.92 -4.04
N VAL A 211 -43.49 29.68 -5.28
CA VAL A 211 -44.26 30.65 -6.07
C VAL A 211 -45.49 31.09 -5.28
N ASP A 212 -45.85 32.37 -5.37
CA ASP A 212 -46.93 33.02 -4.59
C ASP A 212 -46.71 33.06 -3.06
N GLY A 213 -45.59 32.53 -2.56
CA GLY A 213 -45.30 32.42 -1.13
C GLY A 213 -44.81 33.71 -0.45
N ILE A 214 -44.94 33.72 0.88
CA ILE A 214 -44.32 34.68 1.79
C ILE A 214 -43.33 33.92 2.67
N GLY A 215 -42.11 34.42 2.85
CA GLY A 215 -41.11 33.88 3.78
C GLY A 215 -40.72 34.90 4.85
N VAL A 216 -40.14 34.43 5.95
CA VAL A 216 -39.57 35.28 7.01
C VAL A 216 -38.06 35.13 7.10
N TYR A 217 -37.35 36.24 7.27
CA TYR A 217 -35.89 36.28 7.38
C TYR A 217 -35.48 36.99 8.66
N THR A 218 -34.50 36.45 9.39
CA THR A 218 -33.93 37.02 10.61
C THR A 218 -32.45 37.36 10.39
N SER A 219 -31.78 38.02 11.35
CA SER A 219 -30.35 38.33 11.21
C SER A 219 -29.46 37.08 11.03
N ALA A 220 -29.94 35.90 11.44
CA ALA A 220 -29.32 34.61 11.16
C ALA A 220 -29.24 34.28 9.65
N TRP A 221 -29.97 34.97 8.76
CA TRP A 221 -29.73 34.89 7.32
C TRP A 221 -28.32 35.37 6.95
N GLY A 222 -27.81 36.43 7.59
CA GLY A 222 -26.50 37.02 7.28
C GLY A 222 -26.52 38.06 6.17
N ASP A 223 -25.38 38.23 5.48
CA ASP A 223 -25.12 39.30 4.51
C ASP A 223 -25.43 38.95 3.05
N TYR A 224 -25.88 37.73 2.74
CA TYR A 224 -26.24 37.36 1.37
C TYR A 224 -27.50 38.11 0.90
N THR A 225 -27.62 38.40 -0.40
CA THR A 225 -28.77 39.14 -0.91
C THR A 225 -30.09 38.36 -0.76
N LEU A 226 -31.09 39.04 -0.19
CA LEU A 226 -32.46 38.58 -0.06
C LEU A 226 -33.18 38.41 -1.43
N ASP A 227 -32.55 38.79 -2.55
CA ASP A 227 -33.01 38.45 -3.90
C ASP A 227 -32.91 36.94 -4.22
N ARG A 228 -32.06 36.17 -3.51
CA ARG A 228 -31.88 34.72 -3.73
C ARG A 228 -33.13 33.88 -3.38
N PRO A 229 -33.76 34.06 -2.19
CA PRO A 229 -35.10 33.54 -1.85
C PRO A 229 -36.14 33.62 -2.98
N VAL A 230 -36.15 34.73 -3.71
CA VAL A 230 -37.11 35.03 -4.77
C VAL A 230 -36.58 34.67 -6.17
N GLY A 231 -35.54 33.85 -6.24
CA GLY A 231 -35.08 33.16 -7.44
C GLY A 231 -33.95 33.83 -8.23
N ALA A 232 -33.33 34.89 -7.73
CA ALA A 232 -32.14 35.45 -8.38
C ALA A 232 -30.90 34.54 -8.13
N PRO A 233 -29.95 34.45 -9.06
CA PRO A 233 -29.92 35.13 -10.37
C PRO A 233 -30.77 34.44 -11.45
N ASP A 234 -31.00 33.13 -11.37
CA ASP A 234 -31.46 32.30 -12.50
C ASP A 234 -32.90 32.55 -12.98
N LYS A 235 -33.84 32.68 -12.05
CA LYS A 235 -35.31 32.60 -12.30
C LYS A 235 -36.06 33.54 -11.35
N LYS A 236 -35.64 34.81 -11.35
CA LYS A 236 -36.20 35.83 -10.46
C LYS A 236 -37.72 35.98 -10.65
N ALA A 237 -38.44 36.09 -9.54
CA ALA A 237 -39.86 36.36 -9.48
C ALA A 237 -40.22 37.69 -10.17
N LYS A 238 -41.42 37.76 -10.78
CA LYS A 238 -41.86 38.94 -11.56
C LYS A 238 -42.42 40.09 -10.73
N LYS A 239 -42.67 39.83 -9.45
CA LYS A 239 -43.15 40.78 -8.44
C LYS A 239 -42.54 40.33 -7.12
N ILE A 240 -41.81 41.20 -6.45
CA ILE A 240 -41.26 40.96 -5.11
C ILE A 240 -41.49 42.20 -4.25
N ALA A 241 -41.79 41.99 -2.97
CA ALA A 241 -41.98 43.06 -1.99
C ALA A 241 -41.50 42.59 -0.62
N ALA A 242 -41.03 43.52 0.21
CA ALA A 242 -40.55 43.24 1.56
C ALA A 242 -41.16 44.20 2.59
N ALA A 243 -41.32 43.71 3.82
CA ALA A 243 -41.65 44.51 4.99
C ALA A 243 -40.66 44.16 6.11
N VAL A 244 -40.20 45.18 6.85
CA VAL A 244 -39.36 45.04 8.05
C VAL A 244 -40.26 45.16 9.28
N ILE A 245 -40.10 44.22 10.21
CA ILE A 245 -40.89 44.10 11.44
C ILE A 245 -39.93 44.21 12.64
N GLU A 246 -40.25 45.08 13.58
CA GLU A 246 -39.57 45.30 14.86
C GLU A 246 -40.63 45.34 15.97
N ASP A 247 -40.46 44.56 17.06
CA ASP A 247 -41.45 44.40 18.14
C ASP A 247 -42.92 44.23 17.66
N GLY A 248 -43.12 43.35 16.66
CA GLY A 248 -44.42 43.08 16.05
C GLY A 248 -45.06 44.26 15.32
N THR A 249 -44.24 45.24 14.91
CA THR A 249 -44.64 46.48 14.22
C THR A 249 -43.91 46.62 12.90
N VAL A 250 -44.61 46.97 11.83
CA VAL A 250 -43.98 47.29 10.54
C VAL A 250 -43.23 48.62 10.64
N THR A 251 -41.94 48.63 10.33
CA THR A 251 -41.06 49.82 10.41
C THR A 251 -40.51 50.30 9.07
N GLU A 252 -40.60 49.48 8.02
CA GLU A 252 -40.28 49.84 6.63
C GLU A 252 -41.04 48.88 5.70
N THR A 253 -41.55 49.36 4.56
CA THR A 253 -42.09 48.50 3.49
C THR A 253 -41.57 48.91 2.11
N THR A 254 -41.66 48.00 1.14
CA THR A 254 -41.41 48.30 -0.27
C THR A 254 -42.69 48.20 -1.09
N ASP A 255 -42.80 49.06 -2.10
CA ASP A 255 -43.58 48.77 -3.30
C ASP A 255 -43.17 47.41 -3.92
N ILE A 256 -43.89 46.99 -4.96
CA ILE A 256 -43.43 45.91 -5.83
C ILE A 256 -42.17 46.40 -6.57
N VAL A 257 -41.02 45.82 -6.24
CA VAL A 257 -39.70 46.16 -6.80
C VAL A 257 -39.14 45.04 -7.69
N ASP A 258 -38.13 45.35 -8.50
CA ASP A 258 -37.38 44.37 -9.29
C ASP A 258 -36.17 43.78 -8.51
N SER A 259 -35.79 44.35 -7.36
CA SER A 259 -34.67 43.90 -6.51
C SER A 259 -34.75 44.51 -5.11
N PHE A 260 -34.38 43.74 -4.08
CA PHE A 260 -34.13 44.24 -2.72
C PHE A 260 -32.72 44.82 -2.52
N GLY A 261 -31.82 44.64 -3.49
CA GLY A 261 -30.44 45.14 -3.45
C GLY A 261 -29.61 44.54 -2.31
N LYS A 262 -28.84 45.39 -1.63
CA LYS A 262 -28.00 45.04 -0.47
C LYS A 262 -28.77 45.17 0.86
N ARG A 263 -29.99 44.62 0.93
CA ARG A 263 -30.78 44.57 2.16
C ARG A 263 -30.29 43.42 3.04
N ARG A 264 -29.84 43.76 4.26
CA ARG A 264 -29.51 42.84 5.36
C ARG A 264 -30.67 42.85 6.37
N VAL A 265 -30.88 41.76 7.10
CA VAL A 265 -31.74 41.77 8.31
C VAL A 265 -30.92 42.22 9.52
N ALA A 266 -31.47 43.12 10.34
CA ALA A 266 -30.81 43.62 11.54
C ALA A 266 -31.12 42.72 12.76
N ASP A 267 -30.26 42.74 13.77
CA ASP A 267 -30.54 42.05 15.02
C ASP A 267 -31.77 42.67 15.71
N GLY A 268 -32.67 41.81 16.20
CA GLY A 268 -33.96 42.24 16.75
C GLY A 268 -35.07 42.46 15.71
N THR A 269 -34.77 42.46 14.40
CA THR A 269 -35.80 42.61 13.35
C THR A 269 -36.06 41.32 12.57
N GLN A 270 -37.23 41.26 11.95
CA GLN A 270 -37.63 40.23 10.99
C GLN A 270 -37.98 40.90 9.66
N VAL A 271 -37.70 40.26 8.53
CA VAL A 271 -38.12 40.74 7.21
C VAL A 271 -39.07 39.71 6.59
N LEU A 272 -40.31 40.11 6.36
CA LEU A 272 -41.23 39.34 5.51
C LEU A 272 -40.93 39.64 4.05
N ILE A 273 -40.81 38.59 3.24
CA ILE A 273 -40.54 38.66 1.80
C ILE A 273 -41.64 37.92 1.05
N GLY A 274 -42.37 38.65 0.21
CA GLY A 274 -43.36 38.08 -0.68
C GLY A 274 -42.84 37.96 -2.13
N ARG A 275 -43.27 36.91 -2.84
CA ARG A 275 -43.13 36.79 -4.29
C ARG A 275 -44.48 36.52 -4.97
N GLU A 276 -44.66 37.04 -6.18
CA GLU A 276 -45.93 36.99 -6.93
C GLU A 276 -47.15 37.42 -6.07
N ALA A 277 -48.16 36.58 -5.80
CA ALA A 277 -49.29 36.96 -4.96
C ALA A 277 -48.91 37.24 -3.48
N GLY A 278 -47.80 36.65 -3.00
CA GLY A 278 -47.20 37.01 -1.73
C GLY A 278 -46.64 38.44 -1.74
N ALA A 279 -46.05 38.88 -2.85
CA ALA A 279 -45.57 40.26 -3.00
C ALA A 279 -46.74 41.26 -3.02
N GLU A 280 -47.82 40.91 -3.72
CA GLU A 280 -49.06 41.70 -3.71
C GLU A 280 -49.71 41.79 -2.34
N THR A 281 -49.44 40.83 -1.44
CA THR A 281 -49.89 40.85 -0.04
C THR A 281 -48.98 41.72 0.85
N ILE A 282 -47.66 41.59 0.71
CA ILE A 282 -46.70 42.37 1.52
C ILE A 282 -46.74 43.86 1.17
N ALA A 283 -46.94 44.21 -0.11
CA ALA A 283 -47.13 45.59 -0.57
C ALA A 283 -48.49 46.23 -0.17
N GLN A 284 -49.26 45.60 0.72
CA GLN A 284 -50.46 46.19 1.35
C GLN A 284 -50.22 46.65 2.80
N LEU A 285 -49.00 46.49 3.33
CA LEU A 285 -48.63 46.90 4.68
C LEU A 285 -48.13 48.35 4.73
N GLU A 286 -48.54 49.10 5.74
CA GLU A 286 -48.11 50.48 6.01
C GLU A 286 -47.22 50.55 7.27
N GLU A 287 -46.38 51.59 7.38
CA GLU A 287 -45.57 51.82 8.59
C GLU A 287 -46.46 52.01 9.83
N GLY A 288 -46.16 51.26 10.90
CA GLY A 288 -46.96 51.22 12.13
C GLY A 288 -47.99 50.08 12.19
N ASP A 289 -48.21 49.33 11.09
CA ASP A 289 -49.06 48.14 11.11
C ASP A 289 -48.60 47.10 12.13
N LYS A 290 -49.56 46.36 12.68
CA LYS A 290 -49.28 45.25 13.61
C LYS A 290 -49.29 43.92 12.88
N VAL A 291 -48.18 43.21 12.98
CA VAL A 291 -47.94 41.91 12.35
C VAL A 291 -47.38 40.96 13.40
N GLU A 292 -48.12 39.89 13.68
CA GLU A 292 -47.72 38.83 14.60
C GLU A 292 -47.19 37.65 13.78
N ILE A 293 -45.96 37.19 14.08
CA ILE A 293 -45.26 36.15 13.34
C ILE A 293 -45.03 34.96 14.27
N GLU A 294 -45.77 33.88 14.04
CA GLU A 294 -45.59 32.58 14.69
C GLU A 294 -44.82 31.69 13.72
N VAL A 295 -43.64 31.17 14.06
CA VAL A 295 -42.88 30.24 13.20
C VAL A 295 -42.03 29.28 14.03
N GLY A 296 -41.99 28.01 13.64
CA GLY A 296 -41.26 26.97 14.38
C GLY A 296 -41.18 25.64 13.62
N PRO A 297 -40.44 24.66 14.16
CA PRO A 297 -40.46 23.28 13.66
C PRO A 297 -41.85 22.64 13.84
N SER A 298 -42.12 21.59 13.06
CA SER A 298 -43.38 20.81 13.15
C SER A 298 -43.48 19.90 14.37
N GLU A 299 -42.35 19.67 15.05
CA GLU A 299 -42.19 18.81 16.22
C GLU A 299 -41.31 19.55 17.24
N ASP A 300 -41.57 19.39 18.53
CA ASP A 300 -40.80 20.02 19.62
C ASP A 300 -39.51 19.22 19.87
N VAL A 301 -38.34 19.81 19.59
CA VAL A 301 -37.03 19.12 19.56
C VAL A 301 -35.89 20.06 19.95
N ASP A 302 -34.88 19.54 20.67
CA ASP A 302 -33.64 20.26 21.02
C ASP A 302 -32.72 20.45 19.79
N LEU A 303 -32.69 19.44 18.91
CA LEU A 303 -31.88 19.38 17.70
C LEU A 303 -32.74 18.86 16.54
N GLY A 304 -32.60 19.47 15.36
CA GLY A 304 -33.21 18.95 14.13
C GLY A 304 -32.31 19.20 12.90
N ILE A 305 -31.77 18.14 12.31
CA ILE A 305 -30.98 18.21 11.08
C ILE A 305 -31.57 17.32 9.98
N ALA A 306 -31.99 17.95 8.89
CA ALA A 306 -32.59 17.27 7.75
C ALA A 306 -31.55 16.60 6.83
N GLY A 307 -31.89 15.43 6.31
CA GLY A 307 -31.16 14.73 5.27
C GLY A 307 -31.98 14.58 3.99
N SER A 308 -31.48 13.79 3.06
CA SER A 308 -32.17 13.50 1.79
C SER A 308 -33.06 12.26 1.86
N HIS A 309 -32.59 11.20 2.53
CA HIS A 309 -33.26 9.89 2.57
C HIS A 309 -33.10 9.23 3.93
N GLN A 310 -34.22 8.73 4.49
CA GLN A 310 -34.15 7.70 5.52
C GLN A 310 -33.71 6.39 4.85
N ILE A 311 -32.46 5.99 5.08
CA ILE A 311 -31.81 4.83 4.45
C ILE A 311 -31.98 3.54 5.25
N LEU A 312 -32.52 3.63 6.46
CA LEU A 312 -32.94 2.47 7.25
C LEU A 312 -34.21 2.80 8.04
N THR A 313 -35.19 1.89 8.01
CA THR A 313 -36.46 2.02 8.72
C THR A 313 -36.78 0.72 9.44
N ASN A 314 -36.79 0.76 10.77
CA ASN A 314 -37.03 -0.40 11.64
C ASN A 314 -36.20 -1.64 11.26
N GLY A 315 -34.89 -1.46 11.07
CA GLY A 315 -33.93 -2.50 10.67
C GLY A 315 -34.03 -2.96 9.21
N THR A 316 -34.90 -2.35 8.40
CA THR A 316 -35.10 -2.69 6.98
C THR A 316 -34.61 -1.55 6.08
N VAL A 317 -33.74 -1.86 5.12
CA VAL A 317 -33.30 -0.89 4.10
C VAL A 317 -34.41 -0.72 3.05
N PRO A 318 -34.91 0.51 2.81
CA PRO A 318 -35.99 0.74 1.86
C PRO A 318 -35.47 0.71 0.42
N LYS A 319 -36.34 0.33 -0.53
CA LYS A 319 -35.99 0.38 -1.95
C LYS A 319 -35.98 1.83 -2.45
N MET A 320 -34.79 2.35 -2.68
CA MET A 320 -34.53 3.68 -3.26
C MET A 320 -34.10 3.50 -4.74
N THR A 321 -34.45 4.45 -5.63
CA THR A 321 -34.24 4.30 -7.09
C THR A 321 -33.93 5.60 -7.84
N ASP A 322 -33.73 6.71 -7.13
CA ASP A 322 -33.24 7.97 -7.69
C ASP A 322 -31.71 7.97 -7.84
N SER A 323 -31.17 8.94 -8.58
CA SER A 323 -29.74 9.01 -8.87
C SER A 323 -28.84 9.28 -7.65
N LEU A 324 -29.34 9.96 -6.61
CA LEU A 324 -28.57 10.18 -5.39
C LEU A 324 -28.49 8.89 -4.56
N ALA A 325 -29.54 8.06 -4.59
CA ALA A 325 -29.55 6.76 -3.95
C ALA A 325 -28.70 5.70 -4.66
N THR A 326 -28.76 5.64 -6.00
CA THR A 326 -28.06 4.59 -6.78
C THR A 326 -26.60 4.93 -7.12
N GLY A 327 -26.18 6.20 -7.02
CA GLY A 327 -24.81 6.62 -7.32
C GLY A 327 -23.79 6.24 -6.24
N THR A 328 -22.56 5.91 -6.63
CA THR A 328 -21.46 5.56 -5.71
C THR A 328 -20.63 6.80 -5.37
N HIS A 329 -20.65 7.25 -4.11
CA HIS A 329 -20.04 8.51 -3.66
C HIS A 329 -19.43 8.38 -2.25
N PRO A 330 -18.59 9.33 -1.79
CA PRO A 330 -18.39 9.61 -0.38
C PRO A 330 -19.73 9.97 0.29
N ARG A 331 -19.92 9.57 1.54
CA ARG A 331 -21.21 9.67 2.25
C ARG A 331 -21.02 10.11 3.69
N THR A 332 -21.92 10.95 4.17
CA THR A 332 -22.10 11.21 5.61
C THR A 332 -23.50 10.74 6.00
N ALA A 333 -23.60 9.88 7.01
CA ALA A 333 -24.86 9.26 7.40
C ALA A 333 -24.91 9.02 8.91
N VAL A 334 -26.11 9.04 9.48
CA VAL A 334 -26.34 8.79 10.89
C VAL A 334 -27.28 7.61 11.07
N GLY A 335 -26.78 6.55 11.69
CA GLY A 335 -27.58 5.47 12.26
C GLY A 335 -27.98 5.77 13.70
N ILE A 336 -29.09 5.20 14.14
CA ILE A 336 -29.64 5.34 15.48
C ILE A 336 -30.03 3.95 16.00
N SER A 337 -29.70 3.66 17.26
CA SER A 337 -30.18 2.50 18.02
C SER A 337 -31.72 2.36 18.04
N LYS A 338 -32.21 1.23 18.57
CA LYS A 338 -33.65 0.91 18.58
C LYS A 338 -34.46 1.71 19.61
N ASP A 339 -33.84 2.10 20.70
CA ASP A 339 -34.36 2.87 21.82
C ASP A 339 -33.98 4.36 21.78
N GLY A 340 -33.10 4.74 20.86
CA GLY A 340 -32.71 6.12 20.58
C GLY A 340 -31.59 6.66 21.46
N THR A 341 -30.87 5.80 22.20
CA THR A 341 -29.78 6.21 23.10
C THR A 341 -28.41 6.22 22.42
N GLU A 342 -28.14 5.36 21.45
CA GLU A 342 -26.87 5.38 20.69
C GLU A 342 -27.04 5.97 19.28
N LEU A 343 -26.04 6.76 18.85
CA LEU A 343 -25.84 7.22 17.46
C LEU A 343 -24.60 6.55 16.84
N TYR A 344 -24.69 6.20 15.56
CA TYR A 344 -23.55 5.76 14.74
C TYR A 344 -23.39 6.76 13.58
N VAL A 345 -22.51 7.75 13.74
CA VAL A 345 -22.27 8.81 12.76
C VAL A 345 -21.11 8.45 11.87
N MET A 346 -21.39 8.04 10.63
CA MET A 346 -20.43 7.56 9.65
C MET A 346 -20.06 8.65 8.65
N VAL A 347 -18.76 8.75 8.35
CA VAL A 347 -18.21 9.38 7.14
C VAL A 347 -17.45 8.30 6.36
N LEU A 348 -17.91 8.02 5.15
CA LEU A 348 -17.27 7.08 4.21
C LEU A 348 -16.57 7.87 3.10
N ASP A 349 -15.30 7.55 2.84
CA ASP A 349 -14.54 8.11 1.73
C ASP A 349 -15.02 7.56 0.38
N GLY A 350 -14.72 8.26 -0.70
CA GLY A 350 -15.08 7.83 -2.06
C GLY A 350 -14.36 8.61 -3.15
N ARG A 351 -14.57 8.24 -4.41
CA ARG A 351 -13.93 8.88 -5.60
C ARG A 351 -12.39 8.84 -5.57
N SER A 352 -11.79 7.85 -4.92
CA SER A 352 -10.33 7.68 -4.86
C SER A 352 -9.90 6.23 -5.08
N ASN A 353 -8.62 6.02 -5.37
CA ASN A 353 -8.04 4.67 -5.46
C ASN A 353 -7.96 3.96 -4.08
N LYS A 354 -8.21 4.67 -2.98
CA LYS A 354 -8.29 4.09 -1.64
C LYS A 354 -9.69 3.59 -1.29
N SER A 355 -10.71 4.37 -1.65
CA SER A 355 -12.12 4.06 -1.39
C SER A 355 -12.97 4.40 -2.61
N ARG A 356 -13.74 3.43 -3.10
CA ARG A 356 -14.75 3.67 -4.15
C ARG A 356 -15.89 4.55 -3.65
N GLY A 357 -16.24 4.45 -2.37
CA GLY A 357 -17.47 4.99 -1.79
C GLY A 357 -18.67 4.07 -2.02
N MET A 358 -19.83 4.50 -1.55
CA MET A 358 -21.04 3.67 -1.52
C MET A 358 -22.28 4.37 -2.07
N ASN A 359 -23.25 3.54 -2.48
CA ASN A 359 -24.63 3.93 -2.73
C ASN A 359 -25.46 3.87 -1.42
N LEU A 360 -26.67 4.44 -1.42
CA LEU A 360 -27.45 4.57 -0.17
C LEU A 360 -28.03 3.26 0.38
N THR A 361 -28.09 2.21 -0.45
CA THR A 361 -28.43 0.86 0.02
C THR A 361 -27.28 0.31 0.86
N GLU A 362 -26.06 0.35 0.31
CA GLU A 362 -24.84 -0.18 0.95
C GLU A 362 -24.56 0.47 2.32
N ILE A 363 -24.68 1.79 2.43
CA ILE A 363 -24.56 2.50 3.73
C ILE A 363 -25.67 2.06 4.70
N GLY A 364 -26.91 1.91 4.22
CA GLY A 364 -28.03 1.45 5.04
C GLY A 364 -27.83 0.03 5.58
N GLU A 365 -27.23 -0.85 4.78
CA GLU A 365 -26.87 -2.21 5.19
C GLU A 365 -25.71 -2.23 6.19
N LEU A 366 -24.67 -1.42 5.98
CA LEU A 366 -23.56 -1.32 6.92
C LEU A 366 -23.99 -0.73 8.27
N LEU A 367 -24.81 0.34 8.28
CA LEU A 367 -25.35 0.91 9.52
C LEU A 367 -26.27 -0.09 10.26
N ARG A 368 -27.11 -0.84 9.54
CA ARG A 368 -27.91 -1.94 10.10
C ARG A 368 -27.01 -2.99 10.77
N ASP A 369 -25.93 -3.37 10.10
CA ASP A 369 -25.04 -4.43 10.54
C ASP A 369 -24.14 -4.01 11.71
N MET A 370 -23.92 -2.69 11.88
CA MET A 370 -23.38 -2.07 13.10
C MET A 370 -24.38 -1.97 14.26
N GLY A 371 -25.69 -2.16 14.05
CA GLY A 371 -26.71 -2.16 15.10
C GLY A 371 -27.79 -1.08 14.97
N ALA A 372 -27.70 -0.20 13.97
CA ALA A 372 -28.72 0.81 13.74
C ALA A 372 -30.08 0.18 13.43
N HIS A 373 -31.14 0.79 13.97
CA HIS A 373 -32.53 0.42 13.72
C HIS A 373 -33.23 1.43 12.80
N ASN A 374 -32.80 2.70 12.81
CA ASN A 374 -33.15 3.70 11.82
C ASN A 374 -31.90 4.45 11.36
N ALA A 375 -31.88 5.01 10.15
CA ALA A 375 -30.73 5.75 9.64
C ALA A 375 -31.10 6.79 8.58
N LEU A 376 -30.28 7.83 8.46
CA LEU A 376 -30.46 9.00 7.60
C LEU A 376 -29.18 9.30 6.81
N ASN A 377 -29.31 9.62 5.51
CA ASN A 377 -28.21 10.19 4.72
C ASN A 377 -28.23 11.73 4.75
N LEU A 378 -27.13 12.33 5.22
CA LEU A 378 -26.85 13.77 5.22
C LEU A 378 -26.20 14.21 3.89
N ASP A 379 -25.61 15.41 3.81
CA ASP A 379 -24.84 15.80 2.61
C ASP A 379 -23.54 14.99 2.48
N GLY A 380 -22.98 14.90 1.27
CA GLY A 380 -21.77 14.12 1.03
C GLY A 380 -20.99 14.52 -0.22
N GLY A 381 -20.30 13.56 -0.84
CA GLY A 381 -19.28 13.90 -1.82
C GLY A 381 -18.14 14.68 -1.16
N GLY A 382 -17.73 15.81 -1.74
CA GLY A 382 -16.68 16.66 -1.17
C GLY A 382 -17.03 17.31 0.17
N SER A 383 -18.32 17.37 0.52
CA SER A 383 -18.77 17.82 1.83
C SER A 383 -18.47 16.80 2.94
N SER A 384 -18.25 15.52 2.61
CA SER A 384 -18.02 14.45 3.59
C SER A 384 -16.68 14.62 4.31
N ALA A 385 -16.76 15.09 5.55
CA ALA A 385 -15.62 15.29 6.44
C ALA A 385 -15.99 14.91 7.88
N MET A 386 -15.04 14.29 8.58
CA MET A 386 -15.12 14.01 10.02
C MET A 386 -13.92 14.63 10.74
N SER A 387 -14.17 15.40 11.78
CA SER A 387 -13.16 15.97 12.67
C SER A 387 -13.33 15.43 14.08
N ALA A 388 -12.24 15.04 14.75
CA ALA A 388 -12.28 14.58 16.14
C ALA A 388 -10.93 14.76 16.86
N ARG A 389 -10.99 15.08 18.17
CA ARG A 389 -9.86 15.08 19.10
C ARG A 389 -9.88 13.80 19.92
N VAL A 390 -9.17 12.77 19.48
CA VAL A 390 -9.00 11.52 20.25
C VAL A 390 -8.26 11.77 21.57
N ALA A 391 -8.34 10.81 22.48
CA ALA A 391 -7.72 10.88 23.80
C ALA A 391 -6.21 11.15 23.70
N GLY A 392 -5.75 12.16 24.45
CA GLY A 392 -4.33 12.55 24.52
C GLY A 392 -3.82 13.41 23.35
N ASP A 393 -4.63 13.71 22.34
CA ASP A 393 -4.29 14.66 21.27
C ASP A 393 -4.58 16.12 21.67
N ASP A 394 -3.65 17.03 21.36
CA ASP A 394 -3.70 18.46 21.72
C ASP A 394 -4.83 19.26 21.04
N GLY A 395 -5.46 18.69 20.00
CA GLY A 395 -6.53 19.31 19.22
C GLY A 395 -7.14 18.35 18.19
N PRO A 396 -8.31 18.69 17.62
CA PRO A 396 -8.98 17.83 16.65
C PRO A 396 -8.24 17.76 15.32
N LYS A 397 -8.51 16.68 14.57
CA LYS A 397 -7.92 16.37 13.26
C LYS A 397 -8.98 15.77 12.35
N ILE A 398 -8.74 15.82 11.04
CA ILE A 398 -9.59 15.17 10.04
C ILE A 398 -9.28 13.67 9.99
N TRP A 399 -10.32 12.84 10.08
CA TRP A 399 -10.23 11.37 10.19
C TRP A 399 -10.73 10.62 8.95
N ASN A 400 -10.71 11.27 7.80
CA ASN A 400 -11.07 10.69 6.50
C ASN A 400 -10.25 11.37 5.38
N THR A 401 -10.44 10.96 4.12
CA THR A 401 -9.78 11.50 2.92
C THR A 401 -10.78 12.34 2.09
N PRO A 402 -10.84 13.68 2.26
CA PRO A 402 -11.82 14.51 1.55
C PRO A 402 -11.74 14.37 0.02
N SER A 403 -12.87 14.11 -0.64
CA SER A 403 -12.88 13.76 -2.08
C SER A 403 -12.46 14.88 -3.02
N ASP A 404 -12.42 16.11 -2.53
CA ASP A 404 -12.03 17.31 -3.28
C ASP A 404 -10.53 17.62 -3.08
N GLY A 405 -9.76 16.71 -2.48
CA GLY A 405 -8.33 16.85 -2.15
C GLY A 405 -8.05 17.67 -0.88
N GLN A 406 -9.05 18.42 -0.40
CA GLN A 406 -9.03 19.24 0.81
C GLN A 406 -10.43 19.25 1.44
N VAL A 407 -10.53 19.65 2.71
CA VAL A 407 -11.83 19.83 3.38
C VAL A 407 -12.61 20.95 2.69
N ARG A 408 -13.84 20.66 2.28
CA ARG A 408 -14.75 21.65 1.70
C ARG A 408 -15.32 22.57 2.78
N GLU A 409 -15.50 23.84 2.44
CA GLU A 409 -16.27 24.78 3.26
C GLU A 409 -17.76 24.36 3.31
N VAL A 410 -18.31 24.16 4.51
CA VAL A 410 -19.71 23.76 4.73
C VAL A 410 -20.45 24.80 5.59
N PRO A 411 -21.77 24.99 5.40
CA PRO A 411 -22.52 26.01 6.14
C PRO A 411 -22.91 25.56 7.54
N ASN A 412 -23.06 24.24 7.76
CA ASN A 412 -23.31 23.70 9.09
C ASN A 412 -22.73 22.29 9.30
N ALA A 413 -22.60 21.95 10.58
CA ALA A 413 -22.04 20.70 11.08
C ALA A 413 -22.86 20.15 12.26
N LEU A 414 -22.92 18.83 12.37
CA LEU A 414 -23.34 18.14 13.60
C LEU A 414 -22.12 18.08 14.52
N VAL A 415 -22.18 18.76 15.67
CA VAL A 415 -21.04 18.94 16.59
C VAL A 415 -21.30 18.18 17.89
N PHE A 416 -20.29 17.50 18.40
CA PHE A 416 -20.29 16.82 19.70
C PHE A 416 -19.47 17.62 20.72
N TYR A 417 -20.06 17.82 21.91
CA TYR A 417 -19.48 18.58 23.01
C TYR A 417 -19.36 17.72 24.25
N SER A 418 -18.19 17.76 24.91
CA SER A 418 -18.01 17.18 26.24
C SER A 418 -17.95 18.28 27.30
N SER A 419 -18.91 18.24 28.21
CA SER A 419 -18.93 19.05 29.44
C SER A 419 -18.17 18.39 30.59
N ALA A 420 -17.57 17.21 30.35
CA ALA A 420 -16.59 16.65 31.25
C ALA A 420 -15.39 17.61 31.40
N LYS A 421 -14.72 17.54 32.54
CA LYS A 421 -13.73 18.57 32.90
C LYS A 421 -12.39 18.33 32.23
N SER A 422 -11.78 19.41 31.75
CA SER A 422 -10.34 19.49 31.47
C SER A 422 -9.57 19.83 32.77
N ASP A 423 -9.80 19.06 33.84
CA ASP A 423 -9.12 19.23 35.14
C ASP A 423 -7.85 18.37 35.26
N ASP A 424 -7.30 18.26 36.47
CA ASP A 424 -6.07 17.50 36.75
C ASP A 424 -6.18 16.04 36.28
N THR A 425 -5.04 15.44 35.91
CA THR A 425 -4.89 14.08 35.37
C THR A 425 -5.74 13.02 36.09
N SER A 426 -6.83 12.60 35.45
CA SER A 426 -7.77 11.57 35.90
C SER A 426 -7.44 10.16 35.38
N GLY A 427 -6.68 10.08 34.27
CA GLY A 427 -6.20 8.82 33.67
C GLY A 427 -4.82 9.01 33.02
N VAL A 428 -4.28 7.96 32.38
CA VAL A 428 -3.07 8.05 31.55
C VAL A 428 -3.24 7.23 30.28
N GLN A 429 -2.39 7.52 29.29
CA GLN A 429 -2.30 6.80 28.01
C GLN A 429 -0.83 6.55 27.67
N LEU A 430 -0.51 5.40 27.07
CA LEU A 430 0.82 5.03 26.61
C LEU A 430 0.83 4.85 25.08
N SER A 431 1.53 5.75 24.40
CA SER A 431 1.62 5.81 22.94
C SER A 431 3.01 5.44 22.42
N LEU A 432 3.07 4.87 21.22
CA LEU A 432 4.33 4.69 20.49
C LEU A 432 4.72 6.02 19.83
N GLY A 433 6.01 6.36 19.82
CA GLY A 433 6.53 7.52 19.08
C GLY A 433 6.28 7.35 17.57
N LEU A 434 6.70 6.22 17.02
CA LEU A 434 6.30 5.77 15.68
C LEU A 434 4.97 5.01 15.78
N LYS A 435 3.86 5.64 15.34
CA LYS A 435 2.53 5.00 15.29
C LYS A 435 2.59 3.68 14.50
N GLY A 436 2.04 2.61 15.09
CA GLY A 436 1.98 1.27 14.49
C GLY A 436 3.24 0.39 14.67
N GLU A 437 4.40 0.96 15.00
CA GLU A 437 5.69 0.23 15.03
C GLU A 437 5.94 -0.55 16.34
N GLY A 438 4.99 -1.42 16.72
CA GLY A 438 5.02 -2.25 17.94
C GLY A 438 6.06 -3.39 17.96
N ALA A 439 7.09 -3.33 17.13
CA ALA A 439 8.14 -4.34 17.03
C ALA A 439 9.54 -3.71 17.02
N VAL A 440 10.53 -4.37 17.62
CA VAL A 440 11.92 -3.88 17.81
C VAL A 440 12.94 -5.00 17.61
N PHE A 441 14.15 -4.70 17.16
CA PHE A 441 15.23 -5.68 17.05
C PHE A 441 16.04 -5.76 18.37
N PRO A 442 16.64 -6.93 18.70
CA PRO A 442 17.54 -7.07 19.84
C PRO A 442 18.67 -6.02 19.81
N GLY A 443 18.85 -5.30 20.93
CA GLY A 443 19.81 -4.21 21.09
C GLY A 443 19.34 -2.83 20.60
N LEU A 444 18.25 -2.74 19.83
CA LEU A 444 17.69 -1.47 19.32
C LEU A 444 16.58 -0.93 20.24
N THR A 445 16.15 0.31 20.02
CA THR A 445 15.21 1.04 20.91
C THR A 445 13.86 1.36 20.26
N ARG A 446 12.83 1.54 21.10
CA ARG A 446 11.57 2.18 20.75
C ARG A 446 11.25 3.33 21.68
N THR A 447 10.89 4.47 21.12
CA THR A 447 10.35 5.61 21.85
C THR A 447 8.89 5.34 22.20
N VAL A 448 8.55 5.49 23.47
CA VAL A 448 7.17 5.52 23.96
C VAL A 448 6.91 6.82 24.72
N LYS A 449 5.72 7.39 24.57
CA LYS A 449 5.28 8.62 25.25
C LYS A 449 4.07 8.30 26.13
N GLY A 450 4.22 8.56 27.43
CA GLY A 450 3.11 8.61 28.38
C GLY A 450 2.44 9.98 28.34
N THR A 451 1.11 10.00 28.35
CA THR A 451 0.30 11.23 28.34
C THR A 451 -0.66 11.16 29.52
N GLY A 452 -0.79 12.24 30.30
CA GLY A 452 -1.88 12.36 31.26
C GLY A 452 -3.19 12.64 30.53
N LEU A 453 -4.30 12.07 30.99
CA LEU A 453 -5.63 12.36 30.47
C LEU A 453 -6.43 13.08 31.56
N SER A 454 -7.07 14.20 31.21
CA SER A 454 -8.09 14.85 32.04
C SER A 454 -9.42 14.09 32.00
N SER A 455 -10.41 14.52 32.79
CA SER A 455 -11.74 13.89 32.80
C SER A 455 -12.48 13.95 31.46
N ASN A 456 -12.07 14.80 30.51
CA ASN A 456 -12.59 14.84 29.12
C ASN A 456 -11.61 14.30 28.07
N LEU A 457 -10.61 13.54 28.51
CA LEU A 457 -9.58 12.91 27.71
C LEU A 457 -8.67 13.89 26.93
N SER A 458 -8.66 15.17 27.28
CA SER A 458 -7.62 16.09 26.81
C SER A 458 -6.26 15.70 27.40
N PRO A 459 -5.14 15.99 26.71
CA PRO A 459 -3.82 15.84 27.32
C PRO A 459 -3.69 16.73 28.56
N ALA A 460 -3.06 16.17 29.60
CA ALA A 460 -2.76 16.79 30.88
C ALA A 460 -1.32 16.45 31.31
N GLU A 461 -0.70 17.28 32.15
CA GLU A 461 0.64 16.99 32.67
C GLU A 461 0.60 15.84 33.69
N ALA A 462 1.39 14.79 33.43
CA ALA A 462 1.53 13.62 34.30
C ALA A 462 3.01 13.31 34.57
N ALA A 463 3.41 13.41 35.84
CA ALA A 463 4.73 13.00 36.30
C ALA A 463 4.74 11.49 36.60
N GLY A 464 4.76 10.68 35.55
CA GLY A 464 4.74 9.22 35.64
C GLY A 464 6.10 8.53 35.69
N LYS A 465 6.07 7.20 35.68
CA LYS A 465 7.22 6.30 35.59
C LYS A 465 6.97 5.23 34.53
N PHE A 466 8.03 4.76 33.91
CA PHE A 466 7.99 3.64 32.98
C PHE A 466 8.58 2.38 33.64
N SER A 467 7.96 1.23 33.37
CA SER A 467 8.52 -0.10 33.59
C SER A 467 8.35 -0.94 32.32
N ALA A 468 9.19 -1.96 32.17
CA ALA A 468 9.10 -2.90 31.06
C ALA A 468 9.48 -4.30 31.56
N ASP A 469 8.69 -5.29 31.16
CA ASP A 469 8.91 -6.70 31.50
C ASP A 469 9.76 -7.40 30.43
N ALA A 470 10.55 -8.39 30.85
CA ALA A 470 11.40 -9.17 29.97
C ALA A 470 10.58 -9.78 28.80
N PRO A 471 11.08 -9.72 27.55
CA PRO A 471 12.45 -9.37 27.15
C PRO A 471 12.66 -7.89 26.78
N LEU A 472 11.87 -6.97 27.35
CA LEU A 472 12.02 -5.52 27.19
C LEU A 472 12.67 -4.88 28.41
N LYS A 473 13.24 -3.68 28.20
CA LYS A 473 13.90 -2.92 29.26
C LYS A 473 13.85 -1.41 29.02
N VAL A 474 13.55 -0.64 30.05
CA VAL A 474 13.65 0.83 30.00
C VAL A 474 15.14 1.21 29.94
N ALA A 475 15.58 1.78 28.83
CA ALA A 475 16.97 2.18 28.59
C ALA A 475 17.24 3.62 29.06
N SER A 476 16.28 4.52 28.83
CA SER A 476 16.32 5.89 29.32
C SER A 476 14.90 6.48 29.43
N THR A 477 14.77 7.56 30.22
CA THR A 477 13.53 8.33 30.41
C THR A 477 13.85 9.82 30.41
N ASP A 478 13.12 10.62 29.62
CA ASP A 478 13.07 12.08 29.76
C ASP A 478 11.61 12.51 29.94
N LYS A 479 11.31 13.15 31.08
CA LYS A 479 9.97 13.56 31.50
C LYS A 479 8.94 12.42 31.36
N ASN A 480 8.08 12.50 30.35
CA ASN A 480 6.99 11.59 30.02
C ASN A 480 7.26 10.79 28.73
N THR A 481 8.53 10.66 28.33
CA THR A 481 9.00 9.85 27.20
C THR A 481 10.05 8.85 27.69
N ALA A 482 10.07 7.64 27.15
CA ALA A 482 11.09 6.63 27.43
C ALA A 482 11.58 5.94 26.16
N ARG A 483 12.84 5.51 26.16
CA ARG A 483 13.39 4.57 25.18
C ARG A 483 13.40 3.16 25.79
N ILE A 484 12.80 2.21 25.09
CA ILE A 484 12.67 0.81 25.49
C ILE A 484 13.56 -0.05 24.58
N THR A 485 14.54 -0.74 25.13
CA THR A 485 15.38 -1.70 24.40
C THR A 485 14.73 -3.08 24.41
N GLY A 486 14.81 -3.80 23.28
CA GLY A 486 14.58 -5.25 23.25
C GLY A 486 15.87 -6.02 23.53
N GLU A 487 15.86 -6.99 24.45
CA GLU A 487 17.04 -7.79 24.80
C GLU A 487 17.07 -9.16 24.10
N GLU A 488 15.98 -9.92 24.11
CA GLU A 488 15.87 -11.27 23.49
C GLU A 488 14.55 -11.45 22.72
N ARG A 489 14.49 -12.34 21.72
CA ARG A 489 13.31 -12.55 20.86
C ARG A 489 12.07 -12.95 21.68
N GLY A 490 10.98 -12.19 21.57
CA GLY A 490 9.74 -12.47 22.28
C GLY A 490 8.73 -11.33 22.27
N THR A 491 7.92 -11.22 23.31
CA THR A 491 6.98 -10.11 23.51
C THR A 491 6.94 -9.77 24.99
N GLY A 492 7.14 -8.49 25.32
CA GLY A 492 7.02 -7.97 26.68
C GLY A 492 5.96 -6.87 26.75
N THR A 493 5.60 -6.49 27.97
CA THR A 493 4.76 -5.32 28.23
C THR A 493 5.62 -4.13 28.64
N VAL A 494 5.25 -2.94 28.20
CA VAL A 494 5.72 -1.65 28.71
C VAL A 494 4.54 -0.99 29.41
N THR A 495 4.75 -0.56 30.65
CA THR A 495 3.72 0.06 31.49
C THR A 495 4.16 1.48 31.82
N TYR A 496 3.26 2.45 31.69
CA TYR A 496 3.43 3.82 32.17
C TYR A 496 2.45 4.06 33.32
N SER A 497 2.93 4.58 34.45
CA SER A 497 2.10 4.79 35.64
C SER A 497 2.31 6.18 36.24
N ALA A 498 1.23 6.90 36.52
CA ALA A 498 1.25 8.20 37.21
C ALA A 498 0.15 8.26 38.28
N GLY A 499 0.54 8.45 39.54
CA GLY A 499 -0.38 8.27 40.67
C GLY A 499 -0.85 6.82 40.76
N ASP A 500 -2.16 6.63 40.93
CA ASP A 500 -2.82 5.32 40.92
C ASP A 500 -3.23 4.85 39.51
N ASN A 501 -2.99 5.67 38.47
CA ASN A 501 -3.35 5.38 37.08
C ASN A 501 -2.20 4.73 36.32
N SER A 502 -2.51 3.78 35.43
CA SER A 502 -1.54 3.13 34.54
C SER A 502 -2.13 2.71 33.20
N ASP A 503 -1.32 2.76 32.15
CA ASP A 503 -1.64 2.20 30.83
C ASP A 503 -0.47 1.37 30.27
N GLU A 504 -0.76 0.42 29.39
CA GLU A 504 0.15 -0.64 28.94
C GLU A 504 0.15 -0.86 27.43
N THR A 505 1.34 -1.00 26.85
CA THR A 505 1.50 -1.42 25.45
C THR A 505 2.46 -2.61 25.34
N LYS A 506 2.30 -3.43 24.29
CA LYS A 506 3.11 -4.64 24.09
C LYS A 506 4.07 -4.42 22.94
N LEU A 507 5.37 -4.57 23.20
CA LEU A 507 6.39 -4.54 22.16
C LEU A 507 6.92 -5.94 21.89
N ARG A 508 7.09 -6.25 20.61
CA ARG A 508 7.58 -7.53 20.11
C ARG A 508 9.05 -7.44 19.73
N VAL A 509 9.91 -8.17 20.42
CA VAL A 509 11.34 -8.26 20.06
C VAL A 509 11.52 -9.33 18.99
N LEU A 510 12.12 -8.95 17.86
CA LEU A 510 12.33 -9.79 16.68
C LEU A 510 13.55 -10.70 16.83
N GLY A 511 13.91 -11.47 15.78
CA GLY A 511 15.23 -12.10 15.68
C GLY A 511 16.36 -11.06 15.53
N LYS A 512 17.64 -11.50 15.46
CA LYS A 512 18.72 -10.58 15.08
C LYS A 512 18.44 -10.06 13.66
N ALA A 513 18.55 -8.75 13.45
CA ALA A 513 18.56 -8.19 12.11
C ALA A 513 19.72 -8.78 11.29
N ILE A 514 19.45 -9.12 10.04
CA ILE A 514 20.43 -9.63 9.06
C ILE A 514 20.60 -8.68 7.87
N ALA A 515 19.65 -7.76 7.67
CA ALA A 515 19.69 -6.78 6.58
C ALA A 515 19.03 -5.46 6.99
N LEU A 516 19.40 -4.39 6.29
CA LEU A 516 18.78 -3.08 6.34
C LEU A 516 18.23 -2.74 4.96
N ARG A 517 17.09 -2.05 4.91
CA ARG A 517 16.54 -1.45 3.69
C ARG A 517 16.16 -0.01 3.97
N ALA A 518 16.75 0.93 3.24
CA ALA A 518 16.22 2.27 3.11
C ALA A 518 14.93 2.24 2.27
N SER A 519 14.05 3.22 2.43
CA SER A 519 12.83 3.34 1.62
C SER A 519 13.12 3.60 0.13
N GLU A 520 14.21 4.31 -0.16
CA GLU A 520 14.77 4.47 -1.51
C GLU A 520 16.23 4.03 -1.53
N LYS A 521 16.67 3.35 -2.59
CA LYS A 521 18.08 2.96 -2.77
C LYS A 521 18.91 4.07 -3.43
N SER A 522 18.23 4.93 -4.19
CA SER A 522 18.82 6.00 -4.99
C SER A 522 17.85 7.18 -5.04
N LEU A 523 18.30 8.36 -4.65
CA LEU A 523 17.56 9.60 -4.75
C LEU A 523 18.01 10.40 -5.98
N SER A 524 17.04 10.89 -6.76
CA SER A 524 17.28 11.83 -7.86
C SER A 524 16.68 13.18 -7.49
N LEU A 525 17.53 14.16 -7.20
CA LEU A 525 17.11 15.53 -6.88
C LEU A 525 17.34 16.42 -8.11
N PRO A 526 16.28 17.03 -8.70
CA PRO A 526 16.41 17.81 -9.94
C PRO A 526 17.19 19.12 -9.77
N ASP A 527 17.13 19.70 -8.57
CA ASP A 527 17.72 20.98 -8.18
C ASP A 527 18.06 20.97 -6.67
N ALA A 528 18.55 22.10 -6.13
CA ALA A 528 19.04 22.21 -4.75
C ALA A 528 17.96 22.62 -3.73
N ASP A 529 16.81 23.11 -4.20
CA ASP A 529 15.65 23.40 -3.33
C ASP A 529 14.83 22.12 -3.07
N ALA A 530 14.92 21.15 -4.00
CA ALA A 530 14.35 19.82 -3.86
C ALA A 530 14.95 19.05 -2.65
N SER A 531 14.07 18.35 -1.93
CA SER A 531 14.45 17.47 -0.83
C SER A 531 13.63 16.18 -0.86
N ALA A 532 14.19 15.11 -0.32
CA ALA A 532 13.55 13.79 -0.23
C ALA A 532 13.55 13.29 1.21
N LYS A 533 12.66 12.34 1.52
CA LYS A 533 12.59 11.70 2.84
C LYS A 533 13.01 10.23 2.75
N ILE A 534 14.02 9.87 3.52
CA ILE A 534 14.46 8.49 3.72
C ILE A 534 13.94 7.98 5.05
N THR A 535 13.57 6.70 5.07
CA THR A 535 13.26 5.94 6.28
C THR A 535 14.01 4.61 6.23
N LEU A 536 14.31 4.02 7.39
CA LEU A 536 15.11 2.80 7.49
C LEU A 536 14.27 1.67 8.11
N THR A 537 14.35 0.49 7.53
CA THR A 537 13.66 -0.73 7.98
C THR A 537 14.68 -1.87 8.12
N GLY A 538 14.71 -2.53 9.28
CA GLY A 538 15.49 -3.75 9.49
C GLY A 538 14.70 -5.00 9.08
N LEU A 539 15.40 -6.09 8.79
CA LEU A 539 14.81 -7.42 8.54
C LEU A 539 15.57 -8.52 9.29
N ASP A 540 14.85 -9.48 9.88
CA ASP A 540 15.43 -10.73 10.40
C ASP A 540 15.30 -11.92 9.41
N ALA A 541 15.83 -13.08 9.79
CA ALA A 541 15.81 -14.32 9.00
C ALA A 541 14.44 -15.03 8.91
N ASP A 542 13.39 -14.47 9.51
CA ASP A 542 11.99 -14.84 9.27
C ASP A 542 11.27 -13.81 8.39
N GLY A 543 11.97 -12.79 7.88
CA GLY A 543 11.35 -11.69 7.15
C GLY A 543 10.46 -10.82 8.04
N GLN A 544 10.69 -10.82 9.35
CA GLN A 544 10.06 -9.85 10.25
C GLN A 544 10.70 -8.49 10.00
N ARG A 545 9.86 -7.47 9.85
CA ARG A 545 10.23 -6.09 9.53
C ARG A 545 9.84 -5.16 10.67
N ALA A 546 10.67 -4.15 10.92
CA ALA A 546 10.34 -3.01 11.75
C ALA A 546 11.17 -1.79 11.34
N ARG A 547 10.61 -0.59 11.48
CA ARG A 547 11.33 0.67 11.27
C ARG A 547 12.48 0.80 12.28
N ILE A 548 13.51 1.56 11.96
CA ILE A 548 14.62 1.83 12.88
C ILE A 548 14.57 3.31 13.28
N GLU A 549 14.71 3.58 14.58
CA GLU A 549 14.66 4.94 15.11
C GLU A 549 16.01 5.64 14.94
N THR A 550 15.99 6.96 14.76
CA THR A 550 17.21 7.71 14.35
C THR A 550 18.33 7.63 15.39
N SER A 551 17.99 7.48 16.68
CA SER A 551 18.94 7.23 17.78
C SER A 551 19.79 5.99 17.63
N ASP A 552 19.30 5.00 16.89
CA ASP A 552 19.91 3.67 16.75
C ASP A 552 20.82 3.59 15.52
N VAL A 553 20.88 4.67 14.72
CA VAL A 553 21.56 4.72 13.44
C VAL A 553 22.69 5.74 13.46
N LYS A 554 23.88 5.31 13.07
CA LYS A 554 24.97 6.23 12.70
C LYS A 554 24.84 6.56 11.22
N VAL A 555 24.79 7.85 10.89
CA VAL A 555 24.77 8.35 9.50
C VAL A 555 26.15 8.91 9.14
N SER A 556 26.57 8.71 7.88
CA SER A 556 27.70 9.42 7.28
C SER A 556 27.44 9.73 5.81
N THR A 557 27.77 10.94 5.36
CA THR A 557 27.62 11.38 3.97
C THR A 557 28.97 11.54 3.26
N THR A 558 28.96 11.45 1.93
CA THR A 558 30.10 11.79 1.06
C THR A 558 29.59 12.47 -0.21
N GLY A 559 30.31 13.49 -0.69
CA GLY A 559 29.82 14.40 -1.74
C GLY A 559 28.91 15.48 -1.17
N GLY A 560 28.38 16.34 -2.04
CA GLY A 560 27.52 17.48 -1.70
C GLY A 560 26.11 17.08 -1.28
N VAL A 561 25.98 16.43 -0.13
CA VAL A 561 24.71 15.91 0.43
C VAL A 561 24.62 16.23 1.92
N GLU A 562 23.55 16.90 2.30
CA GLU A 562 23.16 17.17 3.69
C GLU A 562 21.98 16.29 4.11
N VAL A 563 21.97 15.89 5.38
CA VAL A 563 20.95 15.03 5.98
C VAL A 563 20.61 15.54 7.38
N GLU A 564 19.33 15.76 7.63
CA GLU A 564 18.75 16.17 8.92
C GLU A 564 17.74 15.11 9.37
N ASP A 565 17.74 14.72 10.64
CA ASP A 565 16.82 13.70 11.17
C ASP A 565 15.73 14.29 12.08
N ASP A 566 14.54 13.67 12.10
CA ASP A 566 13.38 14.14 12.87
C ASP A 566 13.44 13.79 14.38
N GLY A 567 14.58 13.26 14.87
CA GLY A 567 14.76 12.78 16.23
C GLY A 567 14.04 11.46 16.56
N LEU A 568 13.37 10.85 15.56
CA LEU A 568 12.48 9.71 15.76
C LEU A 568 12.70 8.57 14.75
N GLY A 569 12.50 8.77 13.45
CA GLY A 569 12.56 7.70 12.44
C GLY A 569 12.63 8.11 10.97
N THR A 570 12.83 9.40 10.65
CA THR A 570 12.85 9.93 9.27
C THR A 570 14.03 10.87 9.07
N TRP A 571 14.71 10.73 7.93
CA TRP A 571 15.78 11.61 7.49
C TRP A 571 15.31 12.45 6.30
N THR A 572 15.48 13.77 6.37
CA THR A 572 15.31 14.67 5.24
C THR A 572 16.66 14.88 4.57
N VAL A 573 16.72 14.62 3.26
CA VAL A 573 17.92 14.66 2.42
C VAL A 573 17.86 15.86 1.48
N LYS A 574 18.96 16.59 1.34
CA LYS A 574 19.17 17.66 0.36
C LYS A 574 20.51 17.50 -0.35
N ALA A 575 20.60 17.98 -1.58
CA ALA A 575 21.88 18.18 -2.26
C ALA A 575 22.39 19.61 -2.02
N THR A 576 23.69 19.77 -1.75
CA THR A 576 24.33 21.10 -1.64
C THR A 576 24.69 21.70 -3.01
N GLY A 577 24.63 20.88 -4.07
CA GLY A 577 25.05 21.24 -5.42
C GLY A 577 26.57 21.25 -5.64
N GLU A 578 27.39 20.97 -4.62
CA GLU A 578 28.85 20.95 -4.72
C GLU A 578 29.39 19.83 -5.61
N THR A 579 28.68 18.69 -5.68
CA THR A 579 29.00 17.58 -6.59
C THR A 579 27.72 17.03 -7.25
N PRO A 580 27.80 16.51 -8.49
CA PRO A 580 26.65 15.94 -9.21
C PRO A 580 26.15 14.61 -8.61
N THR A 581 26.92 14.00 -7.70
CA THR A 581 26.59 12.77 -6.99
C THR A 581 27.07 12.81 -5.55
N GLY A 582 26.42 12.06 -4.67
CA GLY A 582 26.86 11.76 -3.32
C GLY A 582 26.31 10.43 -2.81
N LYS A 583 26.64 10.09 -1.57
CA LYS A 583 26.18 8.86 -0.88
C LYS A 583 25.83 9.17 0.57
N ILE A 584 24.84 8.45 1.10
CA ILE A 584 24.46 8.44 2.51
C ILE A 584 24.53 6.99 2.99
N THR A 585 25.45 6.69 3.91
CA THR A 585 25.53 5.37 4.54
C THR A 585 24.87 5.43 5.92
N PHE A 586 23.91 4.54 6.13
CA PHE A 586 23.23 4.30 7.40
C PHE A 586 23.82 3.03 8.03
N THR A 587 24.29 3.10 9.27
CA THR A 587 24.92 1.98 9.99
C THR A 587 24.18 1.68 11.29
N VAL A 588 23.84 0.40 11.51
CA VAL A 588 23.11 -0.11 12.69
C VAL A 588 23.81 -1.37 13.19
N GLY A 589 24.58 -1.24 14.28
CA GLY A 589 25.46 -2.31 14.75
C GLY A 589 26.46 -2.73 13.67
N ASP A 590 26.47 -4.02 13.33
CA ASP A 590 27.34 -4.60 12.28
C ASP A 590 26.82 -4.36 10.85
N LEU A 591 25.59 -3.86 10.69
CA LEU A 591 24.92 -3.74 9.38
C LEU A 591 25.03 -2.32 8.82
N SER A 592 25.12 -2.21 7.50
CA SER A 592 25.01 -0.94 6.77
C SER A 592 24.15 -1.04 5.51
N THR A 593 23.59 0.08 5.09
CA THR A 593 22.99 0.26 3.75
C THR A 593 23.33 1.65 3.23
N THR A 594 23.58 1.78 1.93
CA THR A 594 24.03 3.02 1.30
C THR A 594 23.01 3.49 0.27
N VAL A 595 22.48 4.70 0.47
CA VAL A 595 21.62 5.39 -0.48
C VAL A 595 22.48 6.28 -1.35
N THR A 596 22.44 6.10 -2.68
CA THR A 596 23.07 7.05 -3.61
C THR A 596 22.18 8.28 -3.77
N VAL A 597 22.79 9.44 -3.99
CA VAL A 597 22.09 10.68 -4.33
C VAL A 597 22.69 11.21 -5.62
N ALA A 598 21.87 11.46 -6.63
CA ALA A 598 22.24 12.13 -7.86
C ALA A 598 21.56 13.51 -7.92
N TYR A 599 22.31 14.50 -8.40
CA TYR A 599 21.93 15.91 -8.41
C TYR A 599 21.93 16.44 -9.85
N GLY A 600 20.80 17.02 -10.25
CA GLY A 600 20.57 17.54 -11.59
C GLY A 600 20.11 16.48 -12.58
N THR A 601 19.08 16.81 -13.36
CA THR A 601 18.54 15.97 -14.44
C THR A 601 18.89 16.52 -15.81
N LYS A 602 19.14 15.63 -16.78
CA LYS A 602 19.46 15.93 -18.18
C LYS A 602 18.46 15.23 -19.09
N ASP A 603 17.72 15.99 -19.89
CA ASP A 603 16.88 15.44 -20.96
C ASP A 603 17.68 15.35 -22.27
N THR A 604 17.74 14.17 -22.89
CA THR A 604 18.32 13.96 -24.23
C THR A 604 17.33 13.28 -25.17
N ALA A 605 17.42 13.54 -26.47
CA ALA A 605 16.68 12.79 -27.48
C ALA A 605 17.36 11.42 -27.69
N VAL A 606 16.55 10.36 -27.84
CA VAL A 606 17.04 8.98 -27.99
C VAL A 606 17.11 8.57 -29.47
N TRP A 607 16.09 8.93 -30.26
CA TRP A 607 15.97 8.59 -31.68
C TRP A 607 15.65 9.84 -32.52
N ASP A 608 16.15 9.89 -33.75
CA ASP A 608 15.71 10.88 -34.75
C ASP A 608 14.57 10.31 -35.62
N PHE A 609 13.44 11.02 -35.62
CA PHE A 609 12.23 10.67 -36.37
C PHE A 609 12.21 11.32 -37.77
N SER A 610 13.35 11.83 -38.26
CA SER A 610 13.45 12.53 -39.55
C SER A 610 13.23 11.65 -40.77
N ASP A 611 13.58 10.37 -40.72
CA ASP A 611 13.44 9.43 -41.85
C ASP A 611 12.85 8.06 -41.42
N PRO A 612 11.71 7.63 -41.98
CA PRO A 612 11.19 6.27 -41.79
C PRO A 612 12.17 5.15 -42.21
N GLU A 613 13.11 5.40 -43.12
CA GLU A 613 14.08 4.39 -43.56
C GLU A 613 15.08 4.00 -42.45
N ASN A 614 15.21 4.78 -41.38
CA ASN A 614 16.02 4.44 -40.20
C ASN A 614 15.34 3.39 -39.28
N PHE A 615 14.06 3.08 -39.51
CA PHE A 615 13.27 2.21 -38.64
C PHE A 615 12.92 0.87 -39.31
N GLU A 616 12.58 -0.12 -38.47
CA GLU A 616 11.97 -1.39 -38.85
C GLU A 616 10.63 -1.58 -38.12
N THR A 617 9.80 -2.51 -38.61
CA THR A 617 8.51 -2.85 -38.00
C THR A 617 8.42 -4.32 -37.64
N ALA A 618 7.71 -4.60 -36.54
CA ALA A 618 7.39 -5.94 -36.09
C ALA A 618 5.97 -5.98 -35.50
N ASN A 619 5.38 -7.17 -35.39
CA ASN A 619 3.96 -7.34 -35.05
C ASN A 619 3.71 -8.62 -34.25
N ALA A 620 2.72 -8.56 -33.35
CA ALA A 620 2.14 -9.74 -32.70
C ALA A 620 0.65 -9.81 -33.02
N ARG A 621 0.23 -10.87 -33.73
CA ARG A 621 -1.17 -11.14 -34.13
C ARG A 621 -1.90 -9.94 -34.79
N ALA A 622 -1.16 -9.00 -35.40
CA ALA A 622 -1.60 -7.72 -35.98
C ALA A 622 -1.00 -7.51 -37.39
N SER A 623 -1.36 -6.43 -38.09
CA SER A 623 -0.62 -5.92 -39.27
C SER A 623 -0.54 -4.39 -39.26
N GLY A 624 0.29 -3.78 -40.12
CA GLY A 624 0.45 -2.33 -40.15
C GLY A 624 1.51 -1.82 -41.14
N GLU A 625 1.62 -0.50 -41.26
CA GLU A 625 2.58 0.24 -42.07
C GLU A 625 3.09 1.49 -41.32
N ILE A 626 4.25 2.02 -41.72
CA ILE A 626 4.81 3.28 -41.20
C ILE A 626 5.05 4.28 -42.33
N ALA A 627 4.93 5.57 -42.01
CA ALA A 627 5.10 6.67 -42.97
C ALA A 627 5.71 7.90 -42.30
N LYS A 628 6.23 8.83 -43.09
CA LYS A 628 6.67 10.14 -42.59
C LYS A 628 5.46 10.99 -42.20
N ALA A 629 5.50 11.58 -41.01
CA ALA A 629 4.47 12.45 -40.46
C ALA A 629 5.06 13.79 -39.99
N GLU A 630 4.19 14.76 -39.70
CA GLU A 630 4.54 16.03 -39.06
C GLU A 630 4.21 15.94 -37.57
N GLY A 631 5.20 16.23 -36.74
CA GLY A 631 5.15 16.17 -35.28
C GLY A 631 4.54 17.40 -34.63
N ARG A 632 4.50 17.41 -33.29
CA ARG A 632 4.16 18.61 -32.54
C ARG A 632 5.15 19.73 -32.87
N ASP A 633 4.63 20.95 -33.03
CA ASP A 633 5.40 22.17 -33.33
C ASP A 633 6.31 22.07 -34.59
N GLY A 634 5.92 21.25 -35.57
CA GLY A 634 6.64 21.08 -36.85
C GLY A 634 7.89 20.20 -36.77
N LYS A 635 8.13 19.52 -35.64
CA LYS A 635 9.20 18.51 -35.51
C LYS A 635 8.95 17.32 -36.45
N PRO A 636 9.97 16.51 -36.80
CA PRO A 636 9.74 15.25 -37.51
C PRO A 636 8.98 14.23 -36.67
N ALA A 637 8.18 13.38 -37.33
CA ALA A 637 7.44 12.29 -36.70
C ALA A 637 7.33 11.07 -37.63
N ILE A 638 7.11 9.90 -37.04
CA ILE A 638 6.74 8.68 -37.75
C ILE A 638 5.26 8.40 -37.50
N GLY A 639 4.46 8.37 -38.57
CA GLY A 639 3.10 7.88 -38.55
C GLY A 639 3.08 6.35 -38.50
N MET A 640 2.22 5.78 -37.67
CA MET A 640 2.07 4.33 -37.48
C MET A 640 0.60 3.95 -37.68
N LYS A 641 0.33 3.21 -38.75
CA LYS A 641 -0.99 2.64 -39.05
C LYS A 641 -0.99 1.16 -38.74
N TYR A 642 -2.03 0.69 -38.07
CA TYR A 642 -2.11 -0.70 -37.63
C TYR A 642 -3.54 -1.24 -37.64
N ASP A 643 -3.65 -2.55 -37.81
CA ASP A 643 -4.89 -3.32 -37.86
C ASP A 643 -4.88 -4.33 -36.71
N PHE A 644 -5.76 -4.10 -35.74
CA PHE A 644 -5.97 -4.98 -34.59
C PHE A 644 -7.27 -5.78 -34.70
N THR A 645 -7.93 -5.81 -35.87
CA THR A 645 -9.12 -6.66 -36.14
C THR A 645 -8.78 -8.13 -36.44
N THR A 646 -7.50 -8.48 -36.32
CA THR A 646 -6.90 -9.73 -36.81
C THR A 646 -6.88 -10.87 -35.80
N SER A 647 -7.18 -10.61 -34.52
CA SER A 647 -7.24 -11.62 -33.46
C SER A 647 -8.02 -11.13 -32.24
N ALA A 648 -8.53 -12.05 -31.43
CA ALA A 648 -9.11 -11.74 -30.11
C ALA A 648 -8.06 -11.81 -28.97
N ALA A 649 -6.94 -12.52 -29.15
CA ALA A 649 -5.84 -12.51 -28.18
C ALA A 649 -5.11 -11.15 -28.18
N THR A 650 -4.06 -10.97 -27.38
CA THR A 650 -3.26 -9.73 -27.37
C THR A 650 -2.64 -9.42 -28.75
N ARG A 651 -2.83 -8.17 -29.21
CA ARG A 651 -2.29 -7.61 -30.46
C ARG A 651 -1.15 -6.63 -30.14
N GLY A 652 -0.27 -6.39 -31.11
CA GLY A 652 0.57 -5.20 -31.10
C GLY A 652 1.34 -4.96 -32.40
N PHE A 653 1.66 -3.69 -32.65
CA PHE A 653 2.45 -3.21 -33.79
C PHE A 653 3.59 -2.33 -33.28
N TYR A 654 4.81 -2.60 -33.74
CA TYR A 654 6.06 -2.16 -33.12
C TYR A 654 6.91 -1.38 -34.12
N LEU A 655 7.54 -0.31 -33.64
CA LEU A 655 8.54 0.50 -34.33
C LEU A 655 9.88 0.33 -33.61
N GLY A 656 10.87 -0.26 -34.28
CA GLY A 656 12.24 -0.37 -33.77
C GLY A 656 13.20 0.50 -34.58
N SER A 657 14.23 1.06 -33.95
CA SER A 657 15.33 1.69 -34.67
C SER A 657 16.28 0.62 -35.22
N LYS A 658 16.84 0.83 -36.42
CA LYS A 658 17.88 -0.06 -36.99
C LYS A 658 19.24 0.13 -36.34
N GLU A 659 19.50 1.31 -35.79
CA GLU A 659 20.70 1.65 -35.02
C GLU A 659 20.28 2.07 -33.61
N THR A 660 20.90 1.47 -32.60
CA THR A 660 20.57 1.68 -31.19
C THR A 660 21.86 1.82 -30.39
N GLU A 661 21.94 2.86 -29.56
CA GLU A 661 23.06 3.10 -28.64
C GLU A 661 22.56 3.05 -27.19
N PRO A 662 23.39 2.62 -26.22
CA PRO A 662 23.07 2.72 -24.81
C PRO A 662 22.97 4.19 -24.36
N VAL A 663 22.02 4.48 -23.47
CA VAL A 663 21.81 5.82 -22.92
C VAL A 663 23.00 6.29 -22.06
N ASP A 664 23.44 7.53 -22.28
CA ASP A 664 24.44 8.23 -21.46
C ASP A 664 23.87 8.67 -20.09
N GLY A 665 24.49 8.18 -19.01
CA GLY A 665 24.06 8.40 -17.64
C GLY A 665 23.15 7.28 -17.10
N THR A 666 22.47 7.55 -15.99
CA THR A 666 21.47 6.65 -15.41
C THR A 666 20.08 7.11 -15.80
N ALA A 667 19.34 6.30 -16.55
CA ALA A 667 17.99 6.63 -17.00
C ALA A 667 16.99 6.45 -15.85
N ILE A 668 16.25 7.52 -15.53
CA ILE A 668 15.19 7.52 -14.50
C ILE A 668 13.78 7.54 -15.10
N GLY A 669 13.65 7.94 -16.36
CA GLY A 669 12.39 7.91 -17.10
C GLY A 669 12.58 8.27 -18.57
N PHE A 670 11.59 7.92 -19.38
CA PHE A 670 11.48 8.34 -20.78
C PHE A 670 10.18 9.13 -20.99
N SER A 671 10.12 9.94 -22.04
CA SER A 671 8.87 10.49 -22.53
C SER A 671 8.81 10.53 -24.05
N LEU A 672 7.61 10.38 -24.60
CA LEU A 672 7.35 10.31 -26.04
C LEU A 672 6.16 11.23 -26.36
N ASP A 673 6.31 12.12 -27.34
CA ASP A 673 5.18 12.90 -27.84
C ASP A 673 4.42 12.02 -28.85
N VAL A 674 3.15 11.73 -28.55
CA VAL A 674 2.27 10.85 -29.33
C VAL A 674 1.03 11.60 -29.76
N LYS A 675 0.70 11.51 -31.05
CA LYS A 675 -0.58 11.93 -31.61
C LYS A 675 -1.53 10.74 -31.57
N SER A 676 -2.35 10.70 -30.53
CA SER A 676 -3.38 9.70 -30.30
C SER A 676 -4.56 9.84 -31.28
N ASP A 677 -5.19 8.71 -31.59
CA ASP A 677 -6.44 8.56 -32.34
C ASP A 677 -7.66 8.26 -31.44
N GLY A 678 -7.50 8.36 -30.11
CA GLY A 678 -8.58 8.17 -29.13
C GLY A 678 -9.06 6.73 -28.97
N THR A 679 -8.35 5.75 -29.53
CA THR A 679 -8.75 4.33 -29.50
C THR A 679 -8.52 3.65 -28.15
N GLY A 680 -7.76 4.27 -27.24
CA GLY A 680 -7.30 3.64 -26.00
C GLY A 680 -6.19 2.62 -26.21
N ALA A 681 -5.47 2.66 -27.34
CA ALA A 681 -4.30 1.83 -27.59
C ALA A 681 -3.22 2.07 -26.50
N TRP A 682 -2.48 1.02 -26.13
CA TRP A 682 -1.53 1.09 -25.02
C TRP A 682 -0.08 1.22 -25.49
N PRO A 683 0.63 2.33 -25.18
CA PRO A 683 2.04 2.49 -25.51
C PRO A 683 2.95 1.81 -24.48
N ARG A 684 3.97 1.11 -24.98
CA ARG A 684 4.97 0.39 -24.20
C ARG A 684 6.35 0.60 -24.82
N LEU A 685 7.35 0.95 -24.02
CA LEU A 685 8.74 1.08 -24.46
C LEU A 685 9.51 -0.20 -24.10
N GLN A 686 10.09 -0.87 -25.10
CA GLN A 686 10.96 -2.02 -24.91
C GLN A 686 12.40 -1.55 -24.77
N VAL A 687 13.08 -2.01 -23.72
CA VAL A 687 14.47 -1.64 -23.42
C VAL A 687 15.28 -2.88 -23.04
N THR A 688 16.55 -2.90 -23.42
CA THR A 688 17.51 -3.93 -23.04
C THR A 688 18.48 -3.37 -21.99
N ASP A 689 18.63 -4.08 -20.87
CA ASP A 689 19.50 -3.73 -19.76
C ASP A 689 20.96 -4.15 -20.00
N ALA A 690 21.88 -3.67 -19.16
CA ALA A 690 23.32 -3.96 -19.31
C ALA A 690 23.73 -5.44 -19.16
N ASN A 691 22.82 -6.33 -18.72
CA ASN A 691 23.02 -7.78 -18.69
C ASN A 691 22.44 -8.49 -19.94
N GLY A 692 21.83 -7.75 -20.86
CA GLY A 692 21.05 -8.30 -21.98
C GLY A 692 19.61 -8.65 -21.64
N THR A 693 19.09 -8.19 -20.48
CA THR A 693 17.72 -8.48 -20.04
C THR A 693 16.74 -7.53 -20.72
N VAL A 694 15.78 -8.08 -21.48
CA VAL A 694 14.76 -7.29 -22.16
C VAL A 694 13.60 -6.96 -21.21
N ALA A 695 13.48 -5.70 -20.83
CA ALA A 695 12.38 -5.16 -20.04
C ALA A 695 11.34 -4.44 -20.91
N ASN A 696 10.18 -4.17 -20.32
CA ASN A 696 9.14 -3.34 -20.92
C ASN A 696 8.72 -2.28 -19.90
N LEU A 697 8.69 -1.02 -20.32
CA LEU A 697 8.26 0.12 -19.53
C LEU A 697 6.91 0.58 -20.09
N ASP A 698 5.89 0.67 -19.25
CA ASP A 698 4.53 0.99 -19.69
C ASP A 698 4.20 2.47 -19.53
N GLY A 699 3.38 2.98 -20.45
CA GLY A 699 2.82 4.32 -20.40
C GLY A 699 1.30 4.31 -20.28
N ASP A 700 0.71 5.49 -20.15
CA ASP A 700 -0.75 5.68 -20.07
C ASP A 700 -1.45 5.30 -21.39
N HIS A 701 -2.70 4.86 -21.31
CA HIS A 701 -3.50 4.49 -22.48
C HIS A 701 -3.92 5.72 -23.29
N LEU A 702 -3.93 5.60 -24.63
CA LEU A 702 -4.22 6.69 -25.56
C LEU A 702 -5.73 6.96 -25.71
N GLU A 703 -6.39 7.38 -24.63
CA GLU A 703 -7.85 7.57 -24.57
C GLU A 703 -8.33 8.89 -25.20
N GLU A 704 -7.55 9.98 -25.10
CA GLU A 704 -7.89 11.28 -25.71
C GLU A 704 -7.29 11.44 -27.12
N GLU A 705 -8.05 11.93 -28.10
CA GLU A 705 -7.53 12.29 -29.43
C GLU A 705 -6.53 13.46 -29.37
N GLY A 706 -5.44 13.38 -30.15
CA GLY A 706 -4.50 14.50 -30.36
C GLY A 706 -3.12 14.34 -29.70
N TRP A 707 -2.34 15.43 -29.64
CA TRP A 707 -0.95 15.43 -29.19
C TRP A 707 -0.82 15.45 -27.66
N GLN A 708 -0.45 14.31 -27.09
CA GLN A 708 -0.17 14.09 -25.67
C GLN A 708 1.29 13.62 -25.46
N LYS A 709 1.84 13.82 -24.26
CA LYS A 709 3.18 13.33 -23.88
C LYS A 709 3.03 12.12 -22.97
N VAL A 710 3.29 10.94 -23.52
CA VAL A 710 3.35 9.68 -22.77
C VAL A 710 4.65 9.67 -21.96
N ARG A 711 4.61 9.13 -20.74
CA ARG A 711 5.78 8.93 -19.88
C ARG A 711 5.97 7.45 -19.60
N PHE A 712 7.23 7.03 -19.45
CA PHE A 712 7.60 5.66 -19.08
C PHE A 712 8.59 5.76 -17.90
N ALA A 713 8.21 5.26 -16.72
CA ALA A 713 9.12 5.21 -15.57
C ALA A 713 10.15 4.09 -15.74
N VAL A 714 11.39 4.30 -15.26
CA VAL A 714 12.39 3.22 -15.17
C VAL A 714 12.32 2.60 -13.76
N PRO A 715 12.07 1.29 -13.62
CA PRO A 715 12.07 0.63 -12.31
C PRO A 715 13.44 0.65 -11.63
N ASN A 716 13.47 1.00 -10.34
CA ASN A 716 14.65 0.94 -9.49
C ASN A 716 15.24 -0.48 -9.47
N GLY A 717 16.46 -0.64 -9.96
CA GLY A 717 17.19 -1.93 -9.99
C GLY A 717 17.30 -2.60 -11.36
N LEU A 718 16.73 -2.03 -12.43
CA LEU A 718 17.06 -2.42 -13.80
C LEU A 718 18.49 -1.94 -14.14
N ALA A 719 19.33 -2.80 -14.72
CA ALA A 719 20.76 -2.49 -14.86
C ALA A 719 21.06 -1.46 -15.96
N GLN A 720 21.97 -0.54 -15.65
CA GLN A 720 22.32 0.61 -16.49
C GLN A 720 23.67 0.39 -17.19
N PRO A 721 23.90 0.97 -18.39
CA PRO A 721 22.97 1.78 -19.18
C PRO A 721 21.84 0.95 -19.82
N LEU A 722 20.74 1.62 -20.18
CA LEU A 722 19.65 1.03 -20.97
C LEU A 722 19.85 1.31 -22.45
N THR A 723 19.56 0.32 -23.30
CA THR A 723 19.36 0.52 -24.74
C THR A 723 17.86 0.53 -25.03
N VAL A 724 17.36 1.43 -25.89
CA VAL A 724 15.95 1.42 -26.28
C VAL A 724 15.77 0.66 -27.59
N ASP A 725 15.03 -0.44 -27.53
CA ASP A 725 14.86 -1.35 -28.67
C ASP A 725 13.68 -0.94 -29.55
N ARG A 726 12.48 -0.79 -28.95
CA ARG A 726 11.21 -0.67 -29.68
C ARG A 726 10.17 0.18 -28.95
N ILE A 727 9.51 1.08 -29.68
CA ILE A 727 8.19 1.60 -29.29
C ILE A 727 7.16 0.55 -29.70
N ARG A 728 6.32 0.11 -28.76
CA ARG A 728 5.30 -0.92 -28.97
C ARG A 728 3.92 -0.35 -28.72
N ILE A 729 3.04 -0.41 -29.71
CA ILE A 729 1.62 -0.12 -29.54
C ILE A 729 0.91 -1.46 -29.35
N MET A 730 0.18 -1.59 -28.25
CA MET A 730 -0.44 -2.83 -27.79
C MET A 730 -1.96 -2.68 -27.72
N GLU A 731 -2.68 -3.79 -27.89
CA GLU A 731 -4.08 -3.91 -27.47
C GLU A 731 -4.29 -5.28 -26.82
N THR A 732 -4.71 -5.27 -25.56
CA THR A 732 -4.93 -6.45 -24.72
C THR A 732 -6.42 -6.81 -24.63
N ARG A 733 -7.34 -5.86 -24.87
CA ARG A 733 -8.80 -6.03 -24.78
C ARG A 733 -9.31 -6.81 -26.02
N PRO A 734 -9.83 -8.05 -25.87
CA PRO A 734 -10.31 -8.85 -27.02
C PRO A 734 -11.46 -8.24 -27.83
N GLU A 735 -12.30 -7.41 -27.21
CA GLU A 735 -13.45 -6.72 -27.80
C GLU A 735 -13.08 -5.48 -28.63
N ALA A 736 -11.89 -4.91 -28.39
CA ALA A 736 -11.42 -3.70 -29.06
C ALA A 736 -10.86 -4.03 -30.45
N GLN A 737 -11.75 -4.29 -31.40
CA GLN A 737 -11.42 -4.67 -32.77
C GLN A 737 -11.47 -3.44 -33.69
N TYR A 738 -10.33 -2.77 -33.89
CA TYR A 738 -10.23 -1.52 -34.67
C TYR A 738 -8.94 -1.45 -35.52
N LYS A 739 -8.80 -0.36 -36.28
CA LYS A 739 -7.57 0.05 -36.95
C LYS A 739 -7.19 1.44 -36.46
N GLY A 740 -5.92 1.65 -36.14
CA GLY A 740 -5.41 2.93 -35.64
C GLY A 740 -4.50 3.66 -36.64
N ASP A 741 -4.33 4.96 -36.44
CA ASP A 741 -3.54 5.88 -37.26
C ASP A 741 -2.94 6.98 -36.37
N ILE A 742 -1.87 6.63 -35.65
CA ILE A 742 -1.18 7.52 -34.70
C ILE A 742 0.08 8.13 -35.32
N ALA A 743 0.69 9.10 -34.65
CA ALA A 743 2.07 9.51 -34.93
C ALA A 743 2.91 9.58 -33.66
N VAL A 744 4.19 9.22 -33.75
CA VAL A 744 5.16 9.25 -32.65
C VAL A 744 6.34 10.16 -32.99
N SER A 745 6.82 10.92 -32.00
CA SER A 745 7.92 11.88 -32.18
C SER A 745 8.64 12.18 -30.86
N ASN A 746 9.83 12.76 -30.95
CA ASN A 746 10.52 13.37 -29.82
C ASN A 746 10.67 12.44 -28.59
N LEU A 747 11.06 11.18 -28.83
CA LEU A 747 11.44 10.25 -27.75
C LEU A 747 12.65 10.83 -27.00
N GLN A 748 12.42 11.16 -25.73
CA GLN A 748 13.41 11.73 -24.82
C GLN A 748 13.64 10.78 -23.64
N VAL A 749 14.87 10.75 -23.14
CA VAL A 749 15.23 10.13 -21.87
C VAL A 749 15.67 11.20 -20.89
N THR A 750 15.15 11.11 -19.66
CA THR A 750 15.61 11.91 -18.52
C THR A 750 16.64 11.09 -17.77
N THR A 751 17.88 11.56 -17.72
CA THR A 751 18.98 10.90 -17.03
C THR A 751 19.51 11.73 -15.87
N VAL A 752 20.14 11.04 -14.91
CA VAL A 752 20.95 11.63 -13.85
C VAL A 752 22.40 11.14 -13.96
N PRO A 753 23.37 11.88 -13.39
CA PRO A 753 24.75 11.42 -13.28
C PRO A 753 24.84 10.03 -12.62
N THR A 754 25.55 9.09 -13.27
CA THR A 754 25.64 7.71 -12.77
C THR A 754 26.40 7.65 -11.44
N ALA A 755 25.70 7.22 -10.39
CA ALA A 755 26.26 6.97 -9.07
C ALA A 755 26.28 5.45 -8.81
N GLU A 756 27.47 4.86 -8.69
CA GLU A 756 27.62 3.44 -8.38
C GLU A 756 27.03 3.10 -7.00
N GLY A 757 25.85 2.47 -6.99
CA GLY A 757 25.24 1.89 -5.80
C GLY A 757 25.80 0.50 -5.49
N GLU A 758 25.75 0.12 -4.21
CA GLU A 758 26.06 -1.25 -3.80
C GLU A 758 24.90 -2.18 -4.21
N LYS A 759 25.20 -3.39 -4.71
CA LYS A 759 24.16 -4.41 -4.90
C LYS A 759 23.72 -4.94 -3.53
N ASP A 760 22.43 -4.91 -3.25
CA ASP A 760 21.88 -5.56 -2.05
C ASP A 760 22.31 -7.02 -1.99
N SER A 761 22.70 -7.49 -0.81
CA SER A 761 22.83 -8.92 -0.56
C SER A 761 21.43 -9.57 -0.62
N ALA A 762 21.27 -10.56 -1.48
CA ALA A 762 20.02 -11.31 -1.59
C ALA A 762 19.72 -12.05 -0.28
N ILE A 763 18.53 -11.85 0.26
CA ILE A 763 18.07 -12.54 1.48
C ILE A 763 17.43 -13.86 1.05
N HIS A 764 18.21 -14.93 1.05
CA HIS A 764 17.73 -16.28 0.74
C HIS A 764 16.93 -16.83 1.93
N ASP A 765 15.71 -17.32 1.69
CA ASP A 765 14.99 -18.08 2.71
C ASP A 765 15.56 -19.50 2.82
N PRO A 766 16.09 -19.94 3.98
CA PRO A 766 16.58 -21.31 4.18
C PRO A 766 15.50 -22.40 4.03
N ALA A 767 14.20 -22.04 3.94
CA ALA A 767 13.17 -22.99 3.55
C ALA A 767 13.30 -23.43 2.07
N LEU A 768 13.94 -22.64 1.20
CA LEU A 768 14.38 -23.08 -0.13
C LEU A 768 15.83 -23.56 -0.04
N LEU A 769 16.03 -24.87 -0.13
CA LEU A 769 17.32 -25.51 0.11
C LEU A 769 18.33 -25.16 -0.98
N ALA A 770 19.46 -24.53 -0.61
CA ALA A 770 20.65 -24.53 -1.47
C ALA A 770 21.32 -25.91 -1.48
N HIS A 771 21.35 -26.58 -0.31
CA HIS A 771 21.85 -27.94 -0.15
C HIS A 771 20.82 -28.83 0.55
N GLY A 772 20.69 -30.08 0.09
CA GLY A 772 19.89 -31.11 0.74
C GLY A 772 18.87 -31.77 -0.19
N THR A 773 17.85 -32.41 0.40
CA THR A 773 16.72 -33.00 -0.31
C THR A 773 15.51 -33.07 0.62
N THR A 774 14.32 -33.17 0.04
CA THR A 774 13.04 -33.39 0.73
C THR A 774 12.72 -34.86 1.02
N ALA A 775 13.60 -35.79 0.64
CA ALA A 775 13.35 -37.24 0.70
C ALA A 775 13.22 -37.84 2.13
N ASP A 776 13.57 -37.09 3.17
CA ASP A 776 13.38 -37.47 4.58
C ASP A 776 12.03 -37.03 5.16
N ARG A 777 11.27 -36.18 4.44
CA ARG A 777 10.02 -35.59 4.92
C ARG A 777 8.83 -36.52 4.68
N PRO A 778 7.92 -36.68 5.66
CA PRO A 778 6.82 -37.65 5.58
C PRO A 778 5.72 -37.29 4.59
N GLN A 779 5.60 -36.02 4.20
CA GLN A 779 4.62 -35.51 3.22
C GLN A 779 5.38 -34.77 2.11
N ARG A 780 5.16 -35.15 0.84
CA ARG A 780 5.89 -34.61 -0.32
C ARG A 780 4.93 -34.16 -1.43
N ILE A 781 4.89 -32.85 -1.70
CA ILE A 781 4.02 -32.24 -2.73
C ILE A 781 4.89 -31.72 -3.87
N ALA A 782 4.66 -32.17 -5.10
CA ALA A 782 5.33 -31.63 -6.28
C ALA A 782 4.54 -30.45 -6.86
N VAL A 783 5.26 -29.44 -7.35
CA VAL A 783 4.70 -28.23 -7.96
C VAL A 783 5.33 -28.03 -9.33
N MET A 784 4.48 -27.78 -10.33
CA MET A 784 4.88 -27.34 -11.67
C MET A 784 3.98 -26.20 -12.15
N SER A 785 4.51 -25.30 -12.97
CA SER A 785 3.81 -24.10 -13.45
C SER A 785 4.25 -23.78 -14.87
N ASP A 786 3.51 -22.93 -15.59
CA ASP A 786 4.07 -22.22 -16.75
C ASP A 786 4.65 -23.15 -17.84
N ALA A 787 3.85 -24.13 -18.27
CA ALA A 787 4.17 -24.97 -19.42
C ALA A 787 3.72 -24.33 -20.75
N GLN A 788 2.64 -23.56 -20.74
CA GLN A 788 2.10 -22.75 -21.84
C GLN A 788 2.16 -23.44 -23.23
N PHE A 789 1.46 -24.57 -23.39
CA PHE A 789 1.28 -25.21 -24.70
C PHE A 789 -0.09 -24.91 -25.34
N ILE A 790 -0.18 -25.10 -26.66
CA ILE A 790 -1.43 -25.00 -27.45
C ILE A 790 -1.74 -26.27 -28.25
N ALA A 791 -3.01 -26.64 -28.33
CA ALA A 791 -3.51 -27.75 -29.15
C ALA A 791 -3.34 -27.53 -30.65
N ALA A 792 -3.16 -26.28 -31.09
CA ALA A 792 -2.77 -25.95 -32.47
C ALA A 792 -1.33 -26.35 -32.83
N LYS A 793 -0.49 -26.70 -31.84
CA LYS A 793 0.91 -27.16 -32.02
C LYS A 793 1.21 -28.33 -31.06
N PRO A 794 0.57 -29.50 -31.24
CA PRO A 794 0.66 -30.61 -30.30
C PRO A 794 2.05 -31.26 -30.23
N ASP A 795 2.87 -31.09 -31.26
CA ASP A 795 4.24 -31.62 -31.37
C ASP A 795 5.30 -30.54 -31.05
N SER A 796 4.96 -29.56 -30.21
CA SER A 796 5.84 -28.43 -29.86
C SER A 796 6.75 -28.72 -28.66
N ALA A 797 7.86 -27.97 -28.55
CA ALA A 797 8.80 -28.07 -27.43
C ALA A 797 8.13 -27.84 -26.06
N ALA A 798 7.09 -26.99 -25.98
CA ALA A 798 6.32 -26.79 -24.77
C ALA A 798 5.55 -28.07 -24.33
N VAL A 799 5.02 -28.85 -25.28
CA VAL A 799 4.36 -30.13 -24.99
C VAL A 799 5.37 -31.18 -24.54
N GLU A 800 6.51 -31.32 -25.23
CA GLU A 800 7.55 -32.25 -24.78
C GLU A 800 8.19 -31.83 -23.45
N GLY A 801 8.28 -30.53 -23.17
CA GLY A 801 8.66 -29.98 -21.87
C GLY A 801 7.69 -30.37 -20.76
N ALA A 802 6.38 -30.15 -20.97
CA ALA A 802 5.34 -30.57 -20.04
C ALA A 802 5.41 -32.09 -19.77
N ARG A 803 5.61 -32.90 -20.81
CA ARG A 803 5.79 -34.35 -20.69
C ARG A 803 7.08 -34.74 -19.96
N ARG A 804 8.22 -34.07 -20.23
CA ARG A 804 9.49 -34.26 -19.49
C ARG A 804 9.27 -34.04 -18.00
N THR A 805 8.71 -32.90 -17.62
CA THR A 805 8.47 -32.55 -16.22
C THR A 805 7.51 -33.53 -15.53
N LEU A 806 6.38 -33.88 -16.16
CA LEU A 806 5.45 -34.88 -15.59
C LEU A 806 6.11 -36.26 -15.38
N ARG A 807 6.98 -36.70 -16.30
CA ARG A 807 7.74 -37.96 -16.17
C ARG A 807 8.74 -37.89 -15.02
N GLU A 808 9.52 -36.81 -14.91
CA GLU A 808 10.49 -36.59 -13.82
C GLU A 808 9.80 -36.52 -12.44
N ILE A 809 8.67 -35.80 -12.33
CA ILE A 809 7.89 -35.73 -11.09
C ILE A 809 7.35 -37.11 -10.70
N ARG A 810 6.74 -37.84 -11.66
CA ARG A 810 6.18 -39.18 -11.41
C ARG A 810 7.25 -40.17 -10.92
N GLU A 811 8.48 -40.08 -11.44
CA GLU A 811 9.60 -40.90 -10.97
C GLU A 811 10.02 -40.57 -9.53
N ALA A 812 9.96 -39.29 -9.14
CA ALA A 812 10.24 -38.81 -7.80
C ALA A 812 9.15 -39.10 -6.74
N LYS A 813 7.98 -39.59 -7.17
CA LYS A 813 6.85 -40.09 -6.34
C LYS A 813 6.44 -39.14 -5.21
N PRO A 814 5.80 -38.00 -5.52
CA PRO A 814 5.11 -37.20 -4.52
C PRO A 814 3.81 -37.89 -4.06
N ASP A 815 3.25 -37.42 -2.95
CA ASP A 815 1.92 -37.77 -2.45
C ASP A 815 0.81 -36.95 -3.12
N LEU A 816 1.17 -35.80 -3.71
CA LEU A 816 0.28 -34.87 -4.42
C LEU A 816 1.06 -34.11 -5.50
N LEU A 817 0.48 -33.94 -6.69
CA LEU A 817 0.93 -32.96 -7.69
C LEU A 817 0.04 -31.70 -7.62
N ILE A 818 0.65 -30.52 -7.77
CA ILE A 818 -0.05 -29.28 -8.03
C ILE A 818 0.49 -28.66 -9.32
N ILE A 819 -0.41 -28.40 -10.26
CA ILE A 819 -0.15 -27.65 -11.48
C ILE A 819 -0.63 -26.21 -11.20
N ASP A 820 0.29 -25.32 -10.84
CA ASP A 820 -0.02 -23.98 -10.33
C ASP A 820 -0.05 -22.93 -11.46
N GLY A 821 -1.04 -23.09 -12.35
CA GLY A 821 -1.35 -22.19 -13.46
C GLY A 821 -0.45 -22.28 -14.70
N ASP A 822 -0.98 -21.71 -15.79
CA ASP A 822 -0.34 -21.55 -17.10
C ASP A 822 0.20 -22.87 -17.68
N PHE A 823 -0.56 -23.95 -17.55
CA PHE A 823 -0.26 -25.23 -18.19
C PHE A 823 -0.60 -25.17 -19.69
N VAL A 824 -1.69 -24.46 -20.03
CA VAL A 824 -2.04 -24.10 -21.42
C VAL A 824 -1.72 -22.63 -21.70
N ASP A 825 -1.63 -22.22 -22.97
CA ASP A 825 -1.31 -20.84 -23.38
C ASP A 825 -2.55 -20.00 -23.80
N GLU A 826 -3.55 -20.60 -24.46
CA GLU A 826 -4.71 -19.86 -25.00
C GLU A 826 -6.05 -20.20 -24.32
N GLY A 827 -6.09 -21.11 -23.34
CA GLY A 827 -7.29 -21.40 -22.52
C GLY A 827 -8.49 -21.95 -23.31
N SER A 828 -8.27 -22.53 -24.50
CA SER A 828 -9.34 -23.10 -25.31
C SER A 828 -9.76 -24.49 -24.83
N LYS A 829 -10.95 -24.96 -25.26
CA LYS A 829 -11.42 -26.33 -24.95
C LYS A 829 -10.52 -27.38 -25.57
N GLU A 830 -9.96 -27.06 -26.73
CA GLU A 830 -9.01 -27.85 -27.48
C GLU A 830 -7.68 -27.97 -26.68
N ASP A 831 -7.21 -26.89 -26.06
CA ASP A 831 -6.04 -26.91 -25.17
C ASP A 831 -6.33 -27.73 -23.90
N PHE A 832 -7.49 -27.55 -23.26
CA PHE A 832 -7.89 -28.36 -22.12
C PHE A 832 -8.06 -29.85 -22.48
N ALA A 833 -8.49 -30.17 -23.70
CA ALA A 833 -8.54 -31.54 -24.19
C ALA A 833 -7.13 -32.13 -24.41
N LEU A 834 -6.17 -31.33 -24.88
CA LEU A 834 -4.76 -31.75 -24.96
C LEU A 834 -4.13 -31.90 -23.56
N ALA A 835 -4.41 -31.00 -22.63
CA ALA A 835 -3.95 -31.09 -21.23
C ALA A 835 -4.44 -32.37 -20.55
N LYS A 836 -5.74 -32.68 -20.67
CA LYS A 836 -6.32 -33.96 -20.21
C LYS A 836 -5.62 -35.16 -20.84
N LYS A 837 -5.37 -35.13 -22.15
CA LYS A 837 -4.67 -36.20 -22.87
C LYS A 837 -3.24 -36.40 -22.37
N ILE A 838 -2.48 -35.32 -22.15
CA ILE A 838 -1.11 -35.37 -21.62
C ILE A 838 -1.11 -35.99 -20.22
N LEU A 839 -2.04 -35.60 -19.34
CA LEU A 839 -2.18 -36.18 -18.01
C LEU A 839 -2.64 -37.65 -18.06
N ASP A 840 -3.55 -38.02 -18.97
CA ASP A 840 -3.98 -39.40 -19.19
C ASP A 840 -2.86 -40.33 -19.72
N GLU A 841 -1.89 -39.78 -20.44
CA GLU A 841 -0.76 -40.51 -21.04
C GLU A 841 0.48 -40.58 -20.12
N GLU A 842 0.78 -39.49 -19.38
CA GLU A 842 2.01 -39.37 -18.60
C GLU A 842 1.82 -39.53 -17.08
N TRP A 843 0.63 -39.31 -16.52
CA TRP A 843 0.47 -39.26 -15.05
C TRP A 843 0.04 -40.59 -14.43
N ASP A 844 0.52 -40.87 -13.21
CA ASP A 844 0.04 -42.01 -12.42
C ASP A 844 -1.24 -41.61 -11.67
N LYS A 845 -2.37 -42.19 -12.08
CA LYS A 845 -3.70 -41.89 -11.51
C LYS A 845 -3.90 -42.39 -10.08
N SER A 846 -2.93 -43.07 -9.48
CA SER A 846 -2.91 -43.35 -8.04
C SER A 846 -2.36 -42.18 -7.21
N ILE A 847 -1.62 -41.26 -7.83
CA ILE A 847 -1.16 -40.01 -7.20
C ILE A 847 -2.18 -38.90 -7.52
N PRO A 848 -2.84 -38.28 -6.54
CA PRO A 848 -3.77 -37.18 -6.79
C PRO A 848 -3.06 -35.97 -7.40
N HIS A 849 -3.79 -35.16 -8.14
CA HIS A 849 -3.33 -33.86 -8.61
C HIS A 849 -4.41 -32.79 -8.43
N ILE A 850 -3.98 -31.54 -8.22
CA ILE A 850 -4.81 -30.34 -8.36
C ILE A 850 -4.23 -29.53 -9.52
N TYR A 851 -5.11 -28.87 -10.28
CA TYR A 851 -4.74 -27.90 -11.31
C TYR A 851 -5.39 -26.58 -10.91
N VAL A 852 -4.56 -25.56 -10.67
CA VAL A 852 -4.95 -24.20 -10.30
C VAL A 852 -4.95 -23.34 -11.57
N PRO A 853 -5.92 -22.45 -11.78
CA PRO A 853 -5.96 -21.61 -12.98
C PRO A 853 -5.00 -20.40 -12.88
N GLY A 854 -4.15 -20.26 -13.89
CA GLY A 854 -3.41 -19.04 -14.21
C GLY A 854 -4.16 -18.15 -15.19
N ASN A 855 -3.52 -17.09 -15.68
CA ASN A 855 -4.16 -16.14 -16.61
C ASN A 855 -4.26 -16.70 -18.03
N HIS A 856 -3.39 -17.64 -18.43
CA HIS A 856 -3.49 -18.27 -19.74
C HIS A 856 -4.67 -19.25 -19.81
N GLU A 857 -5.09 -19.87 -18.70
CA GLU A 857 -6.32 -20.68 -18.63
C GLU A 857 -7.62 -19.88 -18.89
N ILE A 858 -7.60 -18.53 -18.84
CA ILE A 858 -8.74 -17.68 -19.23
C ILE A 858 -8.49 -16.81 -20.47
N MET A 859 -7.30 -16.87 -21.10
CA MET A 859 -6.91 -15.89 -22.12
C MET A 859 -7.84 -15.87 -23.34
N GLY A 860 -8.21 -17.03 -23.89
CA GLY A 860 -9.10 -17.14 -25.05
C GLY A 860 -10.60 -17.11 -24.71
N SER A 861 -10.99 -17.43 -23.47
CA SER A 861 -12.39 -17.53 -23.06
C SER A 861 -12.93 -16.26 -22.36
N LYS A 862 -12.06 -15.54 -21.63
CA LYS A 862 -12.39 -14.62 -20.52
C LYS A 862 -13.24 -15.21 -19.38
N ASP A 863 -13.60 -16.49 -19.46
CA ASP A 863 -14.59 -17.12 -18.60
C ASP A 863 -13.96 -18.34 -17.91
N ILE A 864 -13.76 -18.22 -16.60
CA ILE A 864 -13.29 -19.30 -15.75
C ILE A 864 -14.28 -20.49 -15.75
N GLY A 865 -15.56 -20.28 -16.09
CA GLY A 865 -16.54 -21.33 -16.29
C GLY A 865 -16.19 -22.32 -17.41
N VAL A 866 -15.28 -21.96 -18.33
CA VAL A 866 -14.71 -22.92 -19.29
C VAL A 866 -13.70 -23.85 -18.60
N PHE A 867 -12.79 -23.31 -17.79
CA PHE A 867 -11.88 -24.09 -16.95
C PHE A 867 -12.65 -24.97 -15.96
N GLU A 868 -13.64 -24.42 -15.25
CA GLU A 868 -14.40 -25.17 -14.24
C GLU A 868 -15.23 -26.31 -14.83
N LYS A 869 -15.73 -26.12 -16.06
CA LYS A 869 -16.45 -27.17 -16.79
C LYS A 869 -15.53 -28.26 -17.32
N GLU A 870 -14.35 -27.89 -17.82
CA GLU A 870 -13.45 -28.84 -18.47
C GLU A 870 -12.54 -29.54 -17.47
N ILE A 871 -11.88 -28.81 -16.57
CA ILE A 871 -10.90 -29.32 -15.61
C ILE A 871 -11.55 -29.64 -14.26
N GLY A 872 -12.14 -28.63 -13.61
CA GLY A 872 -12.68 -28.75 -12.25
C GLY A 872 -12.66 -27.42 -11.50
N PRO A 873 -13.15 -27.38 -10.24
CA PRO A 873 -13.35 -26.13 -9.49
C PRO A 873 -12.10 -25.24 -9.46
N ALA A 874 -12.28 -23.94 -9.73
CA ALA A 874 -11.18 -22.96 -9.74
C ALA A 874 -10.56 -22.71 -8.36
N THR A 875 -11.25 -23.14 -7.29
CA THR A 875 -10.78 -23.08 -5.91
C THR A 875 -11.02 -24.42 -5.21
N THR A 876 -10.07 -24.88 -4.41
CA THR A 876 -10.15 -26.18 -3.72
C THR A 876 -9.58 -26.11 -2.31
N SER A 877 -9.93 -27.07 -1.46
CA SER A 877 -9.18 -27.36 -0.24
C SER A 877 -9.32 -28.82 0.18
N GLN A 878 -8.25 -29.39 0.71
CA GLN A 878 -8.18 -30.75 1.25
C GLN A 878 -7.17 -30.82 2.39
N ASP A 879 -7.35 -31.77 3.31
CA ASP A 879 -6.38 -32.06 4.37
C ASP A 879 -5.49 -33.24 3.95
N LEU A 880 -4.17 -33.06 4.04
CA LEU A 880 -3.17 -34.09 3.75
C LEU A 880 -2.26 -34.25 4.98
N ASP A 881 -2.51 -35.33 5.73
CA ASP A 881 -1.79 -35.81 6.93
C ASP A 881 -1.40 -34.75 7.99
N GLY A 882 -2.28 -33.76 8.19
CA GLY A 882 -2.15 -32.71 9.22
C GLY A 882 -1.84 -31.32 8.64
N THR A 883 -1.54 -31.23 7.36
CA THR A 883 -1.42 -29.96 6.63
C THR A 883 -2.69 -29.72 5.81
N ARG A 884 -3.32 -28.54 5.94
CA ARG A 884 -4.38 -28.15 5.00
C ARG A 884 -3.78 -27.57 3.73
N VAL A 885 -4.22 -28.06 2.58
CA VAL A 885 -3.95 -27.50 1.25
C VAL A 885 -5.15 -26.64 0.85
N ILE A 886 -4.90 -25.44 0.33
CA ILE A 886 -5.90 -24.51 -0.19
C ILE A 886 -5.40 -24.02 -1.56
N THR A 887 -6.28 -23.97 -2.56
CA THR A 887 -5.97 -23.35 -3.86
C THR A 887 -6.95 -22.23 -4.17
N LEU A 888 -6.42 -21.08 -4.61
CA LEU A 888 -7.18 -19.86 -4.90
C LEU A 888 -7.03 -19.49 -6.38
N ASN A 889 -8.06 -18.86 -6.93
CA ASN A 889 -8.10 -18.40 -8.31
C ASN A 889 -7.59 -16.96 -8.41
N THR A 890 -6.45 -16.75 -9.06
CA THR A 890 -5.93 -15.42 -9.42
C THR A 890 -5.78 -15.23 -10.93
N ALA A 891 -6.55 -15.96 -11.74
CA ALA A 891 -6.46 -15.91 -13.20
C ALA A 891 -6.68 -14.50 -13.79
N GLY A 892 -7.48 -13.66 -13.12
CA GLY A 892 -7.66 -12.25 -13.46
C GLY A 892 -6.71 -11.28 -12.71
N GLY A 893 -5.51 -11.72 -12.32
CA GLY A 893 -4.45 -10.86 -11.78
C GLY A 893 -4.69 -10.30 -10.38
N SER A 894 -5.68 -10.80 -9.65
CA SER A 894 -6.01 -10.42 -8.26
C SER A 894 -6.80 -11.54 -7.57
N LEU A 895 -6.77 -11.63 -6.24
CA LEU A 895 -7.62 -12.56 -5.47
C LEU A 895 -9.11 -12.19 -5.63
N ARG A 896 -9.47 -10.90 -5.67
CA ARG A 896 -10.84 -10.46 -5.93
C ARG A 896 -11.36 -10.83 -7.32
N SER A 897 -10.49 -11.09 -8.31
CA SER A 897 -10.92 -11.56 -9.64
C SER A 897 -11.57 -12.95 -9.61
N GLY A 898 -11.16 -13.82 -8.69
CA GLY A 898 -11.79 -15.12 -8.44
C GLY A 898 -13.05 -15.08 -7.56
N GLY A 899 -13.51 -13.89 -7.18
CA GLY A 899 -14.71 -13.67 -6.37
C GLY A 899 -14.45 -13.51 -4.87
N ILE A 900 -15.13 -12.55 -4.24
CA ILE A 900 -14.94 -12.20 -2.82
C ILE A 900 -15.18 -13.39 -1.88
N ASP A 901 -16.11 -14.28 -2.24
CA ASP A 901 -16.41 -15.54 -1.56
C ASP A 901 -15.17 -16.43 -1.34
N GLN A 902 -14.15 -16.40 -2.22
CA GLN A 902 -12.96 -17.24 -2.02
C GLN A 902 -12.09 -16.72 -0.88
N ILE A 903 -12.09 -15.40 -0.66
CA ILE A 903 -11.32 -14.75 0.39
C ILE A 903 -12.05 -14.90 1.73
N GLU A 904 -13.39 -14.83 1.74
CA GLU A 904 -14.20 -15.19 2.92
C GLU A 904 -13.99 -16.65 3.32
N LYS A 905 -13.96 -17.57 2.35
CA LYS A 905 -13.63 -18.99 2.57
C LYS A 905 -12.20 -19.17 3.09
N LEU A 906 -11.23 -18.41 2.59
CA LEU A 906 -9.85 -18.43 3.08
C LEU A 906 -9.76 -17.99 4.55
N GLU A 907 -10.35 -16.84 4.92
CA GLU A 907 -10.38 -16.37 6.31
C GLU A 907 -10.99 -17.44 7.23
N LYS A 908 -12.17 -17.97 6.86
CA LYS A 908 -12.82 -19.05 7.60
C LYS A 908 -11.97 -20.33 7.66
N GLN A 909 -11.20 -20.65 6.62
CA GLN A 909 -10.29 -21.80 6.61
C GLN A 909 -9.06 -21.56 7.50
N MET A 910 -8.59 -20.32 7.67
CA MET A 910 -7.57 -19.98 8.68
C MET A 910 -8.10 -20.24 10.09
N ASP A 911 -9.34 -19.82 10.39
CA ASP A 911 -9.99 -20.07 11.69
C ASP A 911 -10.21 -21.57 11.96
N GLU A 912 -10.69 -22.32 10.96
CA GLU A 912 -10.83 -23.78 11.06
C GLU A 912 -9.48 -24.48 11.33
N VAL A 913 -8.42 -24.09 10.60
CA VAL A 913 -7.07 -24.62 10.81
C VAL A 913 -6.52 -24.20 12.17
N ALA A 914 -6.80 -22.98 12.64
CA ALA A 914 -6.39 -22.54 13.97
C ALA A 914 -7.05 -23.39 15.07
N ALA A 915 -8.34 -23.68 14.93
CA ALA A 915 -9.14 -24.42 15.90
C ALA A 915 -8.91 -25.95 15.91
N ASP A 916 -8.67 -26.62 14.78
CA ASP A 916 -8.49 -28.09 14.76
C ASP A 916 -7.09 -28.51 15.27
N ASP A 917 -7.06 -29.19 16.41
CA ASP A 917 -5.83 -29.68 17.06
C ASP A 917 -5.08 -30.76 16.25
N LYS A 918 -5.68 -31.35 15.22
CA LYS A 918 -5.00 -32.27 14.28
C LYS A 918 -4.27 -31.52 13.18
N LEU A 919 -4.74 -30.33 12.82
CA LEU A 919 -4.12 -29.51 11.78
C LEU A 919 -2.97 -28.71 12.40
N THR A 920 -1.80 -28.85 11.79
CA THR A 920 -0.52 -28.34 12.27
C THR A 920 0.01 -27.18 11.42
N GLY A 921 -0.52 -27.02 10.20
CA GLY A 921 -0.19 -25.90 9.33
C GLY A 921 -1.03 -25.86 8.06
N VAL A 922 -0.78 -24.85 7.23
CA VAL A 922 -1.52 -24.60 5.97
C VAL A 922 -0.60 -24.21 4.81
N THR A 923 -0.93 -24.69 3.62
CA THR A 923 -0.26 -24.33 2.36
C THR A 923 -1.28 -23.76 1.39
N VAL A 924 -1.02 -22.54 0.89
CA VAL A 924 -1.94 -21.82 0.00
C VAL A 924 -1.28 -21.65 -1.38
N PHE A 925 -1.95 -22.11 -2.44
CA PHE A 925 -1.45 -22.07 -3.82
C PHE A 925 -2.30 -21.14 -4.68
N PHE A 926 -1.65 -20.29 -5.49
CA PHE A 926 -2.30 -19.48 -6.52
C PHE A 926 -1.27 -18.90 -7.50
N HIS A 927 -1.64 -18.78 -8.77
CA HIS A 927 -0.67 -18.53 -9.82
C HIS A 927 0.12 -17.20 -9.67
N HIS A 928 -0.53 -16.06 -9.38
CA HIS A 928 0.15 -14.75 -9.31
C HIS A 928 0.65 -14.44 -7.89
N PRO A 929 1.98 -14.34 -7.64
CA PRO A 929 2.50 -14.04 -6.30
C PRO A 929 2.12 -12.64 -5.79
N PRO A 930 2.06 -12.42 -4.46
CA PRO A 930 1.86 -11.09 -3.88
C PRO A 930 2.97 -10.07 -4.24
N ASN A 931 4.20 -10.54 -4.48
CA ASN A 931 5.37 -9.73 -4.84
C ASN A 931 6.27 -10.53 -5.80
N ASP A 932 6.57 -9.93 -6.95
CA ASP A 932 7.47 -10.44 -7.99
C ASP A 932 8.92 -10.10 -7.60
N PRO A 933 9.86 -11.05 -7.51
CA PRO A 933 11.24 -10.76 -7.10
C PRO A 933 12.03 -9.92 -8.12
N LEU A 934 11.61 -9.87 -9.39
CA LEU A 934 12.32 -9.17 -10.45
C LEU A 934 12.13 -7.63 -10.37
N PRO A 935 13.04 -6.82 -10.95
CA PRO A 935 12.95 -5.36 -10.88
C PRO A 935 11.69 -4.77 -11.52
N THR A 936 11.09 -5.43 -12.51
CA THR A 936 9.98 -4.87 -13.30
C THR A 936 8.60 -5.04 -12.67
N LYS A 937 8.48 -5.85 -11.60
CA LYS A 937 7.24 -6.04 -10.81
C LYS A 937 6.00 -6.37 -11.65
N SER A 938 6.21 -7.09 -12.75
CA SER A 938 5.23 -7.28 -13.82
C SER A 938 4.36 -8.52 -13.61
N SER A 939 4.84 -9.49 -12.82
CA SER A 939 4.21 -10.81 -12.62
C SER A 939 3.73 -11.00 -11.17
N GLN A 940 3.05 -10.00 -10.60
CA GLN A 940 2.51 -10.04 -9.24
C GLN A 940 1.03 -9.63 -9.19
N LEU A 941 0.36 -9.84 -8.04
CA LEU A 941 -1.00 -9.35 -7.81
C LEU A 941 -1.10 -7.84 -8.10
N SER A 942 -2.00 -7.50 -9.03
CA SER A 942 -2.19 -6.13 -9.54
C SER A 942 -2.66 -5.15 -8.45
N ASP A 943 -3.49 -5.62 -7.51
CA ASP A 943 -3.82 -4.88 -6.29
C ASP A 943 -2.77 -5.15 -5.20
N GLN A 944 -1.82 -4.23 -5.08
CA GLN A 944 -0.76 -4.31 -4.07
C GLN A 944 -1.25 -4.03 -2.64
N ARG A 945 -2.46 -3.51 -2.45
CA ARG A 945 -3.10 -3.40 -1.13
C ARG A 945 -3.71 -4.75 -0.72
N GLU A 946 -4.37 -5.43 -1.64
CA GLU A 946 -4.83 -6.81 -1.50
C GLU A 946 -3.66 -7.75 -1.16
N ALA A 947 -2.55 -7.66 -1.89
CA ALA A 947 -1.32 -8.40 -1.62
C ALA A 947 -0.83 -8.24 -0.16
N ARG A 948 -0.70 -7.00 0.32
CA ARG A 948 -0.27 -6.71 1.71
C ARG A 948 -1.28 -7.14 2.77
N ALA A 949 -2.58 -7.06 2.48
CA ALA A 949 -3.61 -7.51 3.41
C ALA A 949 -3.68 -9.05 3.49
N PHE A 950 -3.41 -9.75 2.39
CA PHE A 950 -3.19 -11.20 2.38
C PHE A 950 -1.91 -11.59 3.14
N GLU A 951 -0.76 -10.90 2.96
CA GLU A 951 0.43 -11.10 3.81
C GLU A 951 0.09 -10.97 5.30
N LYS A 952 -0.67 -9.92 5.67
CA LYS A 952 -1.11 -9.70 7.05
C LYS A 952 -1.99 -10.83 7.57
N LEU A 953 -2.95 -11.33 6.77
CA LEU A 953 -3.80 -12.46 7.15
C LEU A 953 -2.98 -13.72 7.47
N MET A 954 -2.02 -14.07 6.60
CA MET A 954 -1.15 -15.23 6.81
C MET A 954 -0.24 -15.06 8.04
N ALA A 955 0.27 -13.84 8.27
CA ALA A 955 1.05 -13.50 9.46
C ALA A 955 0.23 -13.56 10.75
N ASP A 956 -1.01 -13.06 10.74
CA ASP A 956 -1.90 -13.06 11.90
C ASP A 956 -2.41 -14.47 12.23
N PHE A 957 -2.72 -15.30 11.24
CA PHE A 957 -2.97 -16.73 11.43
C PHE A 957 -1.78 -17.40 12.16
N LYS A 958 -0.55 -17.18 11.70
CA LYS A 958 0.66 -17.74 12.33
C LYS A 958 0.82 -17.24 13.78
N ARG A 959 0.73 -15.93 14.00
CA ARG A 959 0.95 -15.28 15.31
C ARG A 959 -0.09 -15.68 16.34
N SER A 960 -1.35 -15.83 15.93
CA SER A 960 -2.47 -16.18 16.82
C SER A 960 -2.51 -17.68 17.16
N SER A 961 -2.43 -18.55 16.15
CA SER A 961 -2.56 -20.01 16.30
C SER A 961 -1.29 -20.69 16.78
N GLY A 962 -0.11 -20.11 16.52
CA GLY A 962 1.18 -20.77 16.71
C GLY A 962 1.42 -21.95 15.76
N LYS A 963 0.73 -21.99 14.63
CA LYS A 963 0.85 -23.00 13.57
C LYS A 963 1.63 -22.44 12.38
N SER A 964 2.25 -23.30 11.59
CA SER A 964 3.03 -22.88 10.43
C SER A 964 2.18 -22.66 9.18
N ALA A 965 2.66 -21.79 8.29
CA ALA A 965 2.01 -21.49 7.03
C ALA A 965 3.05 -21.28 5.93
N ALA A 966 2.68 -21.61 4.69
CA ALA A 966 3.41 -21.25 3.49
C ALA A 966 2.47 -20.88 2.34
N VAL A 967 2.99 -20.09 1.41
CA VAL A 967 2.33 -19.65 0.19
C VAL A 967 3.22 -20.02 -1.00
N ILE A 968 2.63 -20.56 -2.05
CA ILE A 968 3.34 -21.03 -3.24
C ILE A 968 2.64 -20.48 -4.49
N ASN A 969 3.43 -20.00 -5.44
CA ASN A 969 2.98 -19.30 -6.64
C ASN A 969 3.80 -19.70 -7.88
N GLY A 970 3.38 -19.26 -9.07
CA GLY A 970 4.10 -19.39 -10.35
C GLY A 970 4.29 -18.04 -11.05
N HIS A 971 3.98 -17.98 -12.36
CA HIS A 971 3.75 -16.78 -13.18
C HIS A 971 4.97 -15.88 -13.49
N VAL A 972 5.87 -15.66 -12.54
CA VAL A 972 7.11 -14.88 -12.74
C VAL A 972 8.05 -15.59 -13.72
N GLY A 973 8.04 -16.93 -13.70
CA GLY A 973 8.90 -17.76 -14.53
C GLY A 973 10.38 -17.79 -14.16
N ALA A 974 10.69 -17.40 -12.91
CA ALA A 974 11.96 -17.58 -12.24
C ALA A 974 11.73 -18.21 -10.86
N PHE A 975 12.63 -19.09 -10.43
CA PHE A 975 12.55 -19.74 -9.12
C PHE A 975 12.94 -18.76 -7.99
N HIS A 976 12.16 -18.69 -6.91
CA HIS A 976 12.49 -17.83 -5.77
C HIS A 976 11.95 -18.38 -4.44
N GLY A 977 12.59 -18.00 -3.33
CA GLY A 977 12.13 -18.29 -1.98
C GLY A 977 12.42 -17.14 -1.02
N SER A 978 11.39 -16.68 -0.31
CA SER A 978 11.48 -15.56 0.63
C SER A 978 10.62 -15.81 1.87
N ALA A 979 11.04 -15.26 3.01
CA ALA A 979 10.21 -15.23 4.21
C ALA A 979 9.59 -13.84 4.37
N VAL A 980 8.32 -13.78 4.80
CA VAL A 980 7.61 -12.53 5.13
C VAL A 980 6.82 -12.74 6.41
N GLU A 981 7.08 -11.94 7.44
CA GLU A 981 6.44 -12.03 8.77
C GLU A 981 6.46 -13.46 9.40
N GLY A 982 7.42 -14.30 9.02
CA GLY A 982 7.55 -15.69 9.47
C GLY A 982 6.73 -16.73 8.69
N VAL A 983 6.15 -16.34 7.56
CA VAL A 983 5.51 -17.23 6.58
C VAL A 983 6.46 -17.42 5.39
N THR A 984 6.58 -18.65 4.89
CA THR A 984 7.40 -18.97 3.71
C THR A 984 6.62 -18.65 2.44
N TYR A 985 7.25 -17.93 1.50
CA TYR A 985 6.73 -17.64 0.16
C TYR A 985 7.68 -18.24 -0.89
N LEU A 986 7.16 -19.13 -1.73
CA LEU A 986 7.91 -19.78 -2.81
C LEU A 986 7.31 -19.45 -4.17
N ILE A 987 8.16 -19.22 -5.15
CA ILE A 987 7.77 -19.04 -6.55
C ILE A 987 8.42 -20.16 -7.35
N ASN A 988 7.59 -21.00 -7.95
CA ASN A 988 8.01 -22.05 -8.86
C ASN A 988 8.27 -21.44 -10.24
N GLY A 989 9.45 -21.69 -10.80
CA GLY A 989 9.79 -21.26 -12.15
C GLY A 989 9.18 -22.16 -13.23
N ASN A 990 9.50 -21.86 -14.49
CA ASN A 990 8.84 -22.47 -15.64
C ASN A 990 9.09 -23.98 -15.75
N SER A 991 8.03 -24.74 -16.01
CA SER A 991 8.07 -26.21 -16.12
C SER A 991 7.88 -26.75 -17.54
N GLY A 992 7.82 -25.86 -18.54
CA GLY A 992 7.78 -26.22 -19.96
C GLY A 992 8.11 -25.08 -20.93
N LYS A 993 7.81 -23.82 -20.59
CA LYS A 993 8.24 -22.65 -21.38
C LYS A 993 9.67 -22.19 -21.01
N ASN A 994 10.32 -21.40 -21.87
CA ASN A 994 11.63 -20.80 -21.56
C ASN A 994 11.57 -19.93 -20.30
N PRO A 995 12.61 -19.89 -19.45
CA PRO A 995 12.63 -19.10 -18.22
C PRO A 995 12.58 -17.59 -18.46
N ALA A 996 12.18 -16.84 -17.43
CA ALA A 996 12.33 -15.39 -17.36
C ALA A 996 13.53 -14.99 -16.48
N GLY A 997 14.08 -13.79 -16.70
CA GLY A 997 15.27 -13.32 -15.98
C GLY A 997 16.55 -14.05 -16.37
N THR A 998 17.57 -13.96 -15.50
CA THR A 998 18.87 -14.61 -15.64
C THR A 998 19.01 -15.79 -14.67
N PRO A 999 19.95 -16.73 -14.87
CA PRO A 999 20.14 -17.84 -13.95
C PRO A 999 20.35 -17.42 -12.48
N GLU A 1000 21.06 -16.32 -12.24
CA GLU A 1000 21.34 -15.74 -10.92
C GLU A 1000 20.10 -15.14 -10.25
N THR A 1001 19.07 -14.82 -11.03
CA THR A 1001 17.75 -14.36 -10.56
C THR A 1001 16.70 -15.48 -10.55
N GLY A 1002 17.12 -16.73 -10.75
CA GLY A 1002 16.26 -17.92 -10.75
C GLY A 1002 15.75 -18.34 -12.13
N GLY A 1003 16.25 -17.73 -13.20
CA GLY A 1003 15.84 -17.96 -14.58
C GLY A 1003 16.38 -19.26 -15.19
N PHE A 1004 15.79 -20.39 -14.79
CA PHE A 1004 15.98 -21.71 -15.39
C PHE A 1004 14.66 -22.50 -15.43
N THR A 1005 14.58 -23.53 -16.27
CA THR A 1005 13.43 -24.44 -16.39
C THR A 1005 13.52 -25.58 -15.37
N GLY A 1006 12.40 -26.02 -14.79
CA GLY A 1006 12.37 -27.11 -13.81
C GLY A 1006 11.03 -27.25 -13.09
N TRP A 1007 11.08 -27.80 -11.87
CA TRP A 1007 9.92 -27.95 -10.98
C TRP A 1007 10.37 -27.98 -9.51
N THR A 1008 9.43 -27.89 -8.56
CA THR A 1008 9.74 -27.87 -7.11
C THR A 1008 9.14 -29.07 -6.39
N MET A 1009 9.89 -29.71 -5.50
CA MET A 1009 9.37 -30.65 -4.51
C MET A 1009 9.30 -29.95 -3.14
N LEU A 1010 8.12 -29.90 -2.52
CA LEU A 1010 7.90 -29.44 -1.15
C LEU A 1010 7.93 -30.66 -0.23
N GLY A 1011 8.82 -30.68 0.75
CA GLY A 1011 8.86 -31.65 1.84
C GLY A 1011 8.33 -31.04 3.13
N ILE A 1012 7.29 -31.64 3.69
CA ILE A 1012 6.59 -31.17 4.88
C ILE A 1012 6.70 -32.23 5.99
N ASP A 1013 7.00 -31.80 7.22
CA ASP A 1013 6.85 -32.60 8.45
C ASP A 1013 5.76 -32.00 9.34
N PRO A 1014 4.50 -32.48 9.26
CA PRO A 1014 3.39 -32.03 10.09
C PRO A 1014 3.69 -32.08 11.60
N ALA A 1015 4.53 -33.00 12.06
CA ALA A 1015 4.91 -33.09 13.48
C ALA A 1015 5.71 -31.88 13.99
N LYS A 1016 6.15 -30.97 13.09
CA LYS A 1016 6.82 -29.69 13.41
C LYS A 1016 5.94 -28.47 13.20
N GLY A 1017 4.71 -28.60 12.66
CA GLY A 1017 3.90 -27.44 12.29
C GLY A 1017 3.43 -26.58 13.47
N LYS A 1018 3.27 -27.15 14.67
CA LYS A 1018 2.93 -26.40 15.89
C LYS A 1018 4.19 -25.74 16.51
N VAL A 1019 4.61 -24.62 15.92
CA VAL A 1019 5.84 -23.90 16.26
C VAL A 1019 5.69 -22.88 17.42
N GLY A 1020 4.46 -22.60 17.87
CA GLY A 1020 4.18 -21.70 18.98
C GLY A 1020 4.31 -20.21 18.63
N LYS A 1021 4.36 -19.35 19.66
CA LYS A 1021 4.24 -17.88 19.51
C LYS A 1021 5.53 -17.17 19.12
N ASN A 1022 6.69 -17.68 19.56
CA ASN A 1022 8.02 -17.10 19.30
C ASN A 1022 8.92 -18.13 18.58
N PRO A 1023 8.53 -18.65 17.40
CA PRO A 1023 9.31 -19.67 16.69
C PRO A 1023 10.63 -19.10 16.18
N SER A 1024 11.65 -19.95 16.03
CA SER A 1024 12.86 -19.62 15.29
C SER A 1024 12.67 -19.84 13.77
N PRO A 1025 13.57 -19.31 12.91
CA PRO A 1025 13.56 -19.65 11.49
C PRO A 1025 13.75 -21.15 11.26
N GLN A 1026 14.53 -21.81 12.14
CA GLN A 1026 14.75 -23.25 12.07
C GLN A 1026 13.47 -24.04 12.34
N ASP A 1027 12.53 -23.55 13.16
CA ASP A 1027 11.24 -24.23 13.39
C ASP A 1027 10.34 -24.19 12.14
N ARG A 1028 10.43 -23.10 11.36
CA ARG A 1028 9.77 -22.96 10.06
C ARG A 1028 10.35 -23.93 9.02
N VAL A 1029 11.68 -24.01 8.93
CA VAL A 1029 12.41 -24.97 8.04
C VAL A 1029 12.28 -26.43 8.52
N ASN A 1030 12.10 -26.65 9.83
CA ASN A 1030 11.76 -27.95 10.38
C ASN A 1030 10.37 -28.41 9.92
N TRP A 1031 9.40 -27.51 9.72
CA TRP A 1031 8.09 -27.87 9.17
C TRP A 1031 8.09 -28.01 7.64
N LEU A 1032 8.65 -27.06 6.89
CA LEU A 1032 8.65 -27.09 5.42
C LEU A 1032 10.03 -26.76 4.85
N ALA A 1033 10.47 -27.59 3.90
CA ALA A 1033 11.64 -27.36 3.07
C ALA A 1033 11.28 -27.62 1.59
N ALA A 1034 11.91 -26.88 0.67
CA ALA A 1034 11.70 -26.99 -0.77
C ALA A 1034 13.00 -27.37 -1.49
N GLU A 1035 12.90 -28.31 -2.42
CA GLU A 1035 13.96 -28.78 -3.31
C GLU A 1035 13.58 -28.38 -4.74
N THR A 1036 14.30 -27.42 -5.34
CA THR A 1036 14.16 -27.09 -6.76
C THR A 1036 14.91 -28.09 -7.61
N ARG A 1037 14.27 -28.53 -8.69
CA ARG A 1037 14.71 -29.64 -9.52
C ARG A 1037 14.76 -29.13 -10.97
N PRO A 1038 15.85 -28.45 -11.37
CA PRO A 1038 15.98 -27.95 -12.73
C PRO A 1038 16.03 -29.11 -13.72
N TRP A 1039 15.66 -28.86 -14.98
CA TRP A 1039 16.09 -29.74 -16.06
C TRP A 1039 17.61 -29.67 -16.18
N VAL A 1040 18.27 -30.82 -16.12
CA VAL A 1040 19.72 -30.93 -16.22
C VAL A 1040 20.07 -31.79 -17.43
N ASP A 1041 20.93 -31.30 -18.31
CA ASP A 1041 21.38 -32.00 -19.51
C ASP A 1041 22.83 -32.54 -19.35
N GLU A 1042 23.71 -31.80 -18.67
CA GLU A 1042 25.02 -32.23 -18.14
C GLU A 1042 25.38 -31.40 -16.90
N VAL A 1043 26.22 -31.90 -15.98
CA VAL A 1043 26.72 -31.18 -14.79
C VAL A 1043 28.25 -31.15 -14.81
N SER A 1044 28.84 -29.99 -14.52
CA SER A 1044 30.27 -29.81 -14.31
C SER A 1044 30.58 -29.48 -12.84
N LEU A 1045 31.81 -29.77 -12.41
CA LEU A 1045 32.35 -29.40 -11.11
C LEU A 1045 33.84 -29.09 -11.29
N GLU A 1046 34.21 -27.84 -11.04
CA GLU A 1046 35.58 -27.35 -11.09
C GLU A 1046 36.05 -27.06 -9.66
N ALA A 1047 37.25 -27.54 -9.30
CA ALA A 1047 37.86 -27.30 -7.99
C ALA A 1047 39.37 -27.43 -8.08
N ALA A 1048 40.11 -26.77 -7.19
CA ALA A 1048 41.56 -26.92 -7.10
C ALA A 1048 41.93 -28.38 -6.77
N GLY A 1049 42.69 -29.04 -7.66
CA GLY A 1049 43.10 -30.44 -7.49
C GLY A 1049 44.08 -30.67 -6.32
N VAL A 1050 44.72 -29.61 -5.83
CA VAL A 1050 45.59 -29.58 -4.66
C VAL A 1050 45.25 -28.35 -3.81
N VAL A 1051 45.17 -28.51 -2.48
CA VAL A 1051 44.95 -27.42 -1.52
C VAL A 1051 45.90 -27.60 -0.33
N PRO A 1052 46.85 -26.69 -0.07
CA PRO A 1052 47.79 -26.81 1.04
C PRO A 1052 47.12 -26.84 2.41
N LEU A 1053 47.73 -27.53 3.38
CA LEU A 1053 47.18 -27.68 4.73
C LEU A 1053 47.11 -26.34 5.46
N GLY A 1054 45.90 -25.90 5.82
CA GLY A 1054 45.65 -24.60 6.46
C GLY A 1054 45.33 -23.47 5.48
N GLU A 1055 45.36 -23.72 4.17
CA GLU A 1055 44.85 -22.81 3.15
C GLU A 1055 43.39 -23.16 2.77
N SER A 1056 42.72 -22.19 2.15
CA SER A 1056 41.42 -22.36 1.49
C SER A 1056 41.55 -22.16 -0.02
N SER A 1057 40.71 -22.85 -0.77
CA SER A 1057 40.48 -22.65 -2.21
C SER A 1057 38.98 -22.58 -2.49
N SER A 1058 38.56 -22.61 -3.75
CA SER A 1058 37.15 -22.69 -4.11
C SER A 1058 36.84 -23.86 -5.05
N ALA A 1059 35.56 -24.22 -5.07
CA ALA A 1059 34.94 -25.02 -6.10
C ALA A 1059 33.70 -24.32 -6.65
N THR A 1060 33.48 -24.46 -7.94
CA THR A 1060 32.30 -23.99 -8.67
C THR A 1060 31.66 -25.17 -9.40
N ALA A 1061 30.35 -25.13 -9.57
CA ALA A 1061 29.64 -26.12 -10.37
C ALA A 1061 28.60 -25.40 -11.23
N SER A 1062 28.33 -25.96 -12.40
CA SER A 1062 27.27 -25.49 -13.30
C SER A 1062 26.62 -26.68 -13.98
N PHE A 1063 25.47 -26.44 -14.61
CA PHE A 1063 24.84 -27.42 -15.48
C PHE A 1063 24.41 -26.79 -16.80
N THR A 1064 24.31 -27.63 -17.83
CA THR A 1064 23.73 -27.23 -19.12
C THR A 1064 22.23 -27.52 -19.15
N GLN A 1065 21.48 -26.61 -19.77
CA GLN A 1065 20.04 -26.73 -19.99
C GLN A 1065 19.67 -25.98 -21.28
N ASP A 1066 19.16 -26.68 -22.30
CA ASP A 1066 18.72 -26.07 -23.57
C ASP A 1066 19.79 -25.15 -24.23
N GLY A 1067 21.08 -25.47 -24.04
CA GLY A 1067 22.22 -24.68 -24.52
C GLY A 1067 22.65 -23.51 -23.63
N ARG A 1068 21.96 -23.26 -22.52
CA ARG A 1068 22.38 -22.31 -21.46
C ARG A 1068 23.30 -23.00 -20.46
N THR A 1069 24.16 -22.23 -19.81
CA THR A 1069 24.90 -22.64 -18.60
C THR A 1069 24.25 -21.99 -17.38
N VAL A 1070 23.89 -22.79 -16.38
CA VAL A 1070 23.27 -22.34 -15.11
C VAL A 1070 24.22 -22.67 -13.95
N PRO A 1071 24.60 -21.72 -13.08
CA PRO A 1071 25.42 -22.01 -11.92
C PRO A 1071 24.65 -22.85 -10.89
N VAL A 1072 25.34 -23.79 -10.22
CA VAL A 1072 24.79 -24.55 -9.09
C VAL A 1072 24.93 -23.70 -7.82
N ALA A 1073 24.09 -22.68 -7.73
CA ALA A 1073 23.93 -21.79 -6.60
C ALA A 1073 22.43 -21.61 -6.31
N TRP A 1074 22.08 -21.11 -5.12
CA TRP A 1074 20.69 -20.75 -4.80
C TRP A 1074 20.15 -19.80 -5.90
N PRO A 1075 18.94 -20.03 -6.45
CA PRO A 1075 17.85 -20.88 -5.94
C PRO A 1075 17.85 -22.36 -6.42
N VAL A 1076 18.94 -22.88 -6.98
CA VAL A 1076 19.10 -24.32 -7.31
C VAL A 1076 19.42 -25.14 -6.06
N THR A 1077 18.66 -26.23 -5.83
CA THR A 1077 19.00 -27.23 -4.79
C THR A 1077 19.96 -28.29 -5.32
N ALA A 1078 21.06 -28.54 -4.58
CA ALA A 1078 22.04 -29.57 -4.92
C ALA A 1078 22.43 -30.49 -3.75
N GLN A 1079 22.78 -31.74 -4.04
CA GLN A 1079 23.33 -32.68 -3.06
C GLN A 1079 24.86 -32.75 -3.20
N TRP A 1080 25.55 -31.90 -2.44
CA TRP A 1080 26.99 -31.89 -2.25
C TRP A 1080 27.46 -32.98 -1.28
N GLY A 1081 28.70 -33.44 -1.43
CA GLY A 1081 29.34 -34.37 -0.50
C GLY A 1081 30.45 -35.19 -1.15
N GLY A 1082 30.73 -36.37 -0.58
CA GLY A 1082 31.66 -37.35 -1.16
C GLY A 1082 32.73 -37.83 -0.18
N ASP A 1083 33.63 -38.68 -0.69
CA ASP A 1083 34.61 -39.40 0.12
C ASP A 1083 35.65 -38.42 0.71
N GLY A 1084 35.77 -38.36 2.04
CA GLY A 1084 36.70 -37.44 2.73
C GLY A 1084 36.26 -35.97 2.80
N VAL A 1085 34.99 -35.65 2.53
CA VAL A 1085 34.45 -34.27 2.54
C VAL A 1085 33.55 -34.02 3.76
N GLN A 1086 33.81 -32.95 4.52
CA GLN A 1086 32.84 -32.37 5.46
C GLN A 1086 32.09 -31.22 4.77
N VAL A 1087 30.83 -31.41 4.40
CA VAL A 1087 29.97 -30.29 3.95
C VAL A 1087 29.50 -29.49 5.17
N VAL A 1088 29.53 -28.16 5.09
CA VAL A 1088 28.92 -27.24 6.05
C VAL A 1088 28.17 -26.14 5.29
N ASP A 1089 26.92 -25.85 5.62
CA ASP A 1089 26.11 -24.81 4.95
C ASP A 1089 25.85 -23.58 5.83
N GLY A 1090 26.34 -23.59 7.07
CA GLY A 1090 26.07 -22.59 8.11
C GLY A 1090 24.81 -22.85 8.93
N GLY A 1091 24.00 -23.84 8.57
CA GLY A 1091 22.80 -24.26 9.30
C GLY A 1091 23.09 -25.30 10.37
N GLN A 1092 22.38 -25.21 11.51
CA GLN A 1092 22.51 -26.21 12.60
C GLN A 1092 22.01 -27.62 12.21
N GLN A 1093 21.27 -27.77 11.10
CA GLN A 1093 20.81 -29.08 10.62
C GLN A 1093 21.93 -29.97 10.06
N PHE A 1094 23.04 -29.40 9.56
CA PHE A 1094 24.07 -30.17 8.83
C PHE A 1094 25.46 -30.20 9.48
N GLU A 1095 25.61 -29.80 10.75
CA GLU A 1095 26.72 -30.29 11.58
C GLU A 1095 26.57 -31.78 11.92
N ARG A 1096 26.75 -32.64 10.89
CA ARG A 1096 27.10 -34.04 11.12
C ARG A 1096 28.38 -34.06 11.95
N ALA A 1097 28.28 -34.66 13.15
CA ALA A 1097 29.36 -34.74 14.14
C ALA A 1097 30.70 -34.97 13.45
N ALA A 1098 31.60 -33.97 13.58
CA ALA A 1098 32.72 -33.76 12.66
C ALA A 1098 33.41 -35.06 12.30
N ALA A 1099 33.28 -35.46 11.03
CA ALA A 1099 33.84 -36.72 10.55
C ALA A 1099 35.35 -36.71 10.80
N GLN A 1100 35.80 -37.55 11.73
CA GLN A 1100 37.21 -37.63 12.15
C GLN A 1100 38.15 -37.96 10.97
N ASP A 1101 37.55 -38.42 9.87
CA ASP A 1101 38.19 -38.80 8.62
C ASP A 1101 38.15 -37.76 7.49
N ALA A 1102 37.52 -36.60 7.69
CA ALA A 1102 37.44 -35.55 6.66
C ALA A 1102 38.82 -34.98 6.34
N VAL A 1103 39.14 -34.91 5.04
CA VAL A 1103 40.37 -34.35 4.46
C VAL A 1103 40.16 -32.88 4.13
N ILE A 1104 38.99 -32.53 3.57
CA ILE A 1104 38.56 -31.14 3.33
C ILE A 1104 37.21 -30.85 3.99
N ARG A 1105 36.99 -29.56 4.27
CA ARG A 1105 35.67 -28.97 4.47
C ARG A 1105 35.23 -28.29 3.18
N PHE A 1106 33.94 -28.29 2.87
CA PHE A 1106 33.37 -27.57 1.75
C PHE A 1106 32.11 -26.80 2.18
N ASN A 1107 31.95 -25.56 1.71
CA ASN A 1107 30.79 -24.73 1.96
C ASN A 1107 29.99 -24.46 0.67
N PRO A 1108 28.81 -25.09 0.46
CA PRO A 1108 27.97 -24.87 -0.72
C PRO A 1108 27.52 -23.43 -0.93
N SER A 1109 27.42 -22.64 0.15
CA SER A 1109 26.92 -21.26 0.11
C SER A 1109 27.97 -20.23 -0.29
N THR A 1110 29.27 -20.58 -0.21
CA THR A 1110 30.40 -19.71 -0.61
C THR A 1110 31.29 -20.32 -1.68
N GLY A 1111 31.14 -21.60 -1.97
CA GLY A 1111 32.07 -22.38 -2.80
C GLY A 1111 33.40 -22.68 -2.12
N GLU A 1112 33.63 -22.30 -0.86
CA GLU A 1112 34.92 -22.45 -0.21
C GLU A 1112 35.27 -23.91 0.12
N ILE A 1113 36.51 -24.32 -0.19
CA ILE A 1113 37.16 -25.53 0.31
C ILE A 1113 38.19 -25.12 1.36
N THR A 1114 38.14 -25.69 2.57
CA THR A 1114 39.22 -25.55 3.58
C THR A 1114 39.94 -26.89 3.76
N ALA A 1115 41.28 -26.90 3.70
CA ALA A 1115 42.06 -28.11 3.97
C ALA A 1115 42.11 -28.44 5.48
N LEU A 1116 41.65 -29.62 5.89
CA LEU A 1116 41.57 -30.03 7.31
C LEU A 1116 42.74 -30.89 7.76
N ARG A 1117 43.18 -31.84 6.93
CA ARG A 1117 44.30 -32.75 7.20
C ARG A 1117 44.86 -33.33 5.90
N PRO A 1118 46.13 -33.78 5.86
CA PRO A 1118 46.69 -34.45 4.68
C PRO A 1118 45.90 -35.67 4.25
N GLY A 1119 45.80 -35.89 2.94
CA GLY A 1119 45.07 -36.99 2.31
C GLY A 1119 44.42 -36.58 0.99
N THR A 1120 43.49 -37.39 0.50
CA THR A 1120 42.74 -37.09 -0.73
C THR A 1120 41.24 -37.17 -0.46
N ALA A 1121 40.54 -36.10 -0.82
CA ALA A 1121 39.09 -36.01 -0.86
C ALA A 1121 38.56 -36.16 -2.29
N LYS A 1122 37.27 -36.47 -2.39
CA LYS A 1122 36.53 -36.57 -3.63
C LYS A 1122 35.24 -35.77 -3.47
N LEU A 1123 35.28 -34.52 -3.90
CA LEU A 1123 34.13 -33.63 -3.89
C LEU A 1123 33.17 -34.05 -5.01
N SER A 1124 31.89 -34.09 -4.71
CA SER A 1124 30.83 -34.42 -5.64
C SER A 1124 29.63 -33.53 -5.42
N VAL A 1125 28.91 -33.25 -6.52
CA VAL A 1125 27.69 -32.45 -6.55
C VAL A 1125 26.67 -33.19 -7.39
N THR A 1126 25.43 -33.30 -6.89
CA THR A 1126 24.32 -33.88 -7.63
C THR A 1126 23.22 -32.84 -7.80
N VAL A 1127 22.67 -32.70 -9.00
CA VAL A 1127 21.56 -31.80 -9.34
C VAL A 1127 20.53 -32.60 -10.13
N ASN A 1128 19.29 -32.63 -9.66
CA ASN A 1128 18.18 -33.45 -10.21
C ASN A 1128 18.64 -34.87 -10.66
N GLY A 1129 19.37 -35.58 -9.80
CA GLY A 1129 19.82 -36.96 -10.04
C GLY A 1129 21.05 -37.14 -10.95
N ARG A 1130 21.62 -36.07 -11.53
CA ARG A 1130 22.91 -36.13 -12.26
C ARG A 1130 24.06 -35.68 -11.38
N THR A 1131 25.17 -36.42 -11.37
CA THR A 1131 26.31 -36.20 -10.46
C THR A 1131 27.60 -35.86 -11.22
N ALA A 1132 28.27 -34.77 -10.82
CA ALA A 1132 29.65 -34.46 -11.17
C ALA A 1132 30.59 -34.74 -9.98
N THR A 1133 31.90 -34.89 -10.22
CA THR A 1133 32.88 -35.25 -9.18
C THR A 1133 34.27 -34.77 -9.54
N GLN A 1134 34.96 -34.11 -8.59
CA GLN A 1134 36.35 -33.66 -8.69
C GLN A 1134 37.18 -34.18 -7.51
N GLN A 1135 38.44 -34.55 -7.77
CA GLN A 1135 39.38 -35.01 -6.74
C GLN A 1135 40.19 -33.82 -6.20
N VAL A 1136 40.39 -33.78 -4.88
CA VAL A 1136 41.09 -32.69 -4.17
C VAL A 1136 42.10 -33.30 -3.21
N THR A 1137 43.38 -32.96 -3.34
CA THR A 1137 44.46 -33.52 -2.50
C THR A 1137 45.00 -32.47 -1.54
N VAL A 1138 45.05 -32.79 -0.25
CA VAL A 1138 45.78 -32.01 0.75
C VAL A 1138 47.13 -32.69 0.95
N PRO A 1139 48.26 -32.04 0.60
CA PRO A 1139 49.59 -32.65 0.77
C PRO A 1139 49.92 -32.78 2.26
N ALA A 1140 50.86 -33.67 2.57
CA ALA A 1140 51.53 -33.63 3.87
C ALA A 1140 52.40 -32.36 3.95
N ALA A 1141 52.58 -31.81 5.15
CA ALA A 1141 53.59 -30.77 5.35
C ALA A 1141 54.98 -31.42 5.27
N ASP A 1142 55.79 -31.01 4.30
CA ASP A 1142 57.16 -31.50 4.15
C ASP A 1142 58.03 -30.97 5.30
N ASN A 1143 58.38 -31.87 6.22
CA ASN A 1143 59.31 -31.61 7.31
C ASN A 1143 60.77 -31.65 6.82
N GLU A 1144 61.09 -30.87 5.79
CA GLU A 1144 62.50 -30.56 5.49
C GLU A 1144 62.97 -29.43 6.39
N GLN A 1145 63.69 -29.80 7.45
CA GLN A 1145 64.52 -28.84 8.18
C GLN A 1145 65.63 -28.33 7.23
N PRO A 1146 65.89 -27.01 7.16
CA PRO A 1146 67.16 -26.55 6.60
C PRO A 1146 68.29 -27.06 7.49
N GLU A 1147 69.22 -27.85 6.93
CA GLU A 1147 70.42 -28.26 7.66
C GLU A 1147 71.30 -27.03 7.98
N PRO A 1148 71.97 -27.00 9.14
CA PRO A 1148 72.65 -25.81 9.63
C PRO A 1148 73.98 -25.55 8.90
N GLU A 1149 74.23 -24.29 8.55
CA GLU A 1149 75.56 -23.84 8.14
C GLU A 1149 76.58 -24.07 9.26
N ALA A 1150 77.73 -24.67 8.90
CA ALA A 1150 78.92 -24.75 9.73
C ALA A 1150 80.15 -24.40 8.88
N PRO A 1151 81.18 -23.73 9.44
CA PRO A 1151 81.92 -22.72 8.67
C PRO A 1151 83.32 -23.16 8.23
N GLU A 1152 83.86 -22.53 7.19
CA GLU A 1152 85.30 -22.47 6.97
C GLU A 1152 85.77 -21.18 6.26
N ASN A 1153 86.98 -20.74 6.65
CA ASN A 1153 87.73 -19.56 6.22
C ASN A 1153 89.13 -19.71 6.90
N PRO A 1154 90.29 -19.34 6.33
CA PRO A 1154 90.52 -18.48 5.15
C PRO A 1154 91.55 -19.02 4.12
N ASP A 1155 91.98 -18.16 3.19
CA ASP A 1155 93.25 -18.11 2.43
C ASP A 1155 93.90 -19.40 1.85
N GLU A 1156 94.16 -19.42 0.53
CA GLU A 1156 95.52 -19.22 -0.03
C GLU A 1156 95.57 -19.17 -1.58
N GLY A 1157 96.35 -18.22 -2.12
CA GLY A 1157 97.32 -18.34 -3.23
C GLY A 1157 97.00 -18.93 -4.62
N ASP A 1158 97.08 -18.08 -5.65
CA ASP A 1158 97.85 -18.19 -6.91
C ASP A 1158 98.15 -19.56 -7.58
N GLY A 1159 97.98 -19.69 -8.92
CA GLY A 1159 98.53 -20.84 -9.66
C GLY A 1159 98.20 -21.01 -11.16
N GLU A 1160 98.84 -20.19 -12.01
CA GLU A 1160 99.29 -20.42 -13.42
C GLU A 1160 98.50 -21.29 -14.46
N GLU A 1161 98.35 -20.67 -15.64
CA GLU A 1161 98.18 -21.17 -17.02
C GLU A 1161 99.35 -22.09 -17.51
N PRO A 1162 99.48 -22.54 -18.80
CA PRO A 1162 98.59 -22.48 -19.98
C PRO A 1162 98.51 -23.75 -20.88
N GLY A 1163 97.70 -23.67 -21.95
CA GLY A 1163 98.08 -24.14 -23.30
C GLY A 1163 97.66 -25.56 -23.77
N GLU A 1164 97.64 -25.87 -25.08
CA GLU A 1164 97.71 -25.03 -26.30
C GLU A 1164 97.34 -25.84 -27.56
N GLY A 1165 97.22 -25.20 -28.75
CA GLY A 1165 97.01 -25.85 -30.06
C GLY A 1165 95.75 -25.36 -30.81
N GLU A 1166 95.78 -24.24 -31.53
CA GLU A 1166 96.40 -23.97 -32.86
C GLU A 1166 95.52 -24.35 -34.08
N GLU A 1167 95.21 -23.32 -34.88
CA GLU A 1167 94.74 -23.31 -36.29
C GLU A 1167 95.93 -23.60 -37.26
N PRO A 1168 95.87 -23.47 -38.63
CA PRO A 1168 94.81 -22.97 -39.54
C PRO A 1168 94.57 -23.82 -40.82
N GLY A 1169 93.67 -23.36 -41.72
CA GLY A 1169 93.42 -24.02 -43.03
C GLY A 1169 92.38 -23.38 -43.97
N GLU A 1170 92.75 -22.26 -44.60
CA GLU A 1170 92.10 -21.49 -45.69
C GLU A 1170 91.06 -22.18 -46.63
N SER A 1171 89.98 -21.48 -47.00
CA SER A 1171 89.62 -21.22 -48.42
C SER A 1171 88.42 -20.26 -48.64
N GLU A 1172 88.53 -19.43 -49.67
CA GLU A 1172 87.58 -18.41 -50.20
C GLU A 1172 87.07 -18.84 -51.60
N PRO A 1173 86.24 -18.07 -52.38
CA PRO A 1173 85.26 -17.01 -52.07
C PRO A 1173 83.92 -17.14 -52.88
N GLY A 1174 83.00 -16.15 -52.79
CA GLY A 1174 82.21 -15.73 -53.98
C GLY A 1174 80.79 -15.14 -53.85
N GLY A 1175 80.67 -13.80 -53.91
CA GLY A 1175 79.44 -13.01 -54.24
C GLY A 1175 78.39 -12.87 -53.14
N SER A 1176 77.58 -11.81 -52.98
CA SER A 1176 77.31 -10.51 -53.66
C SER A 1176 75.82 -10.20 -53.37
N ASP A 1177 75.30 -9.02 -53.05
CA ASP A 1177 75.86 -7.65 -52.92
C ASP A 1177 74.88 -6.73 -52.12
N SER A 1178 75.27 -5.46 -51.95
CA SER A 1178 74.49 -4.23 -51.64
C SER A 1178 74.23 -3.78 -50.18
N ASP A 1179 75.04 -2.78 -49.80
CA ASP A 1179 74.97 -1.71 -48.78
C ASP A 1179 73.58 -1.12 -48.44
N GLY A 1180 73.34 -0.36 -47.35
CA GLY A 1180 74.20 0.23 -46.28
C GLY A 1180 73.33 1.10 -45.33
N SER A 1181 73.80 2.04 -44.48
CA SER A 1181 75.15 2.51 -44.12
C SER A 1181 75.13 3.34 -42.78
N GLU A 1182 76.19 4.12 -42.51
CA GLU A 1182 76.49 5.01 -41.35
C GLU A 1182 75.59 6.27 -41.23
N GLY A 1183 75.57 7.11 -40.16
CA GLY A 1183 76.24 7.16 -38.85
C GLY A 1183 76.43 8.62 -38.32
N GLY A 1184 76.68 8.83 -37.01
CA GLY A 1184 77.22 10.12 -36.46
C GLY A 1184 76.44 10.86 -35.34
N GLU A 1185 77.17 11.54 -34.45
CA GLU A 1185 76.67 12.47 -33.39
C GLU A 1185 77.00 13.96 -33.74
N PRO A 1186 77.02 14.95 -32.81
CA PRO A 1186 75.89 15.84 -32.51
C PRO A 1186 76.18 17.34 -32.80
N GLY A 1187 75.15 18.21 -32.76
CA GLY A 1187 75.33 19.66 -32.96
C GLY A 1187 74.11 20.54 -32.69
N ASP A 1188 74.34 21.86 -32.54
CA ASP A 1188 73.36 22.89 -32.17
C ASP A 1188 73.22 23.99 -33.27
N ALA A 1189 72.12 24.74 -33.21
CA ALA A 1189 71.81 26.01 -33.90
C ALA A 1189 71.66 26.05 -35.45
N GLY A 1190 70.72 26.88 -35.94
CA GLY A 1190 70.69 27.39 -37.32
C GLY A 1190 69.31 27.64 -37.93
N ASP A 1191 68.86 28.91 -37.97
CA ASP A 1191 67.68 29.37 -38.72
C ASP A 1191 67.89 29.42 -40.24
N GLY A 1192 66.80 29.43 -41.02
CA GLY A 1192 66.79 29.87 -42.43
C GLY A 1192 65.92 29.02 -43.37
N GLN A 1193 64.71 29.36 -43.87
CA GLN A 1193 63.81 30.53 -43.95
C GLN A 1193 63.36 30.70 -45.42
N SER A 1194 62.14 31.24 -45.63
CA SER A 1194 61.51 31.64 -46.91
C SER A 1194 60.94 30.50 -47.79
N GLY A 1195 59.78 30.69 -48.46
CA GLY A 1195 58.83 31.82 -48.43
C GLY A 1195 57.72 31.67 -49.48
N GLY A 1196 56.66 32.49 -49.51
CA GLY A 1196 56.27 33.56 -48.58
C GLY A 1196 55.26 34.57 -49.17
N GLY A 1197 54.68 35.43 -48.30
CA GLY A 1197 53.78 36.55 -48.64
C GLY A 1197 52.28 36.21 -48.63
N THR A 1198 51.34 37.09 -48.27
CA THR A 1198 51.30 38.50 -47.76
C THR A 1198 49.85 38.78 -47.32
N SER A 1199 49.46 39.68 -46.40
CA SER A 1199 50.09 40.59 -45.41
C SER A 1199 48.94 41.05 -44.44
N GLU A 1200 48.92 42.08 -43.57
CA GLU A 1200 49.78 43.25 -43.25
C GLU A 1200 49.46 43.76 -41.81
N ASP A 1201 50.06 44.87 -41.34
CA ASP A 1201 49.93 45.42 -39.97
C ASP A 1201 48.64 46.24 -39.69
N SER A 1202 48.23 46.39 -38.41
CA SER A 1202 48.45 47.66 -37.64
C SER A 1202 47.61 47.90 -36.36
N THR A 1203 48.31 48.46 -35.36
CA THR A 1203 47.92 49.38 -34.23
C THR A 1203 46.47 49.82 -33.96
N GLY A 1204 46.13 50.00 -32.67
CA GLY A 1204 45.87 51.37 -32.16
C GLY A 1204 44.64 51.67 -31.26
N SER A 1205 44.93 52.03 -30.00
CA SER A 1205 44.34 53.15 -29.20
C SER A 1205 42.82 53.36 -29.01
N ASP A 1206 42.44 53.35 -27.73
CA ASP A 1206 41.73 54.42 -26.98
C ASP A 1206 40.19 54.68 -27.01
N THR A 1207 39.71 54.93 -25.78
CA THR A 1207 38.60 55.81 -25.33
C THR A 1207 37.13 55.53 -25.68
N ALA A 1208 36.45 54.93 -24.68
CA ALA A 1208 35.45 55.59 -23.80
C ALA A 1208 34.05 56.04 -24.33
N GLU A 1209 33.18 56.31 -23.35
CA GLU A 1209 31.83 56.93 -23.43
C GLU A 1209 30.71 56.07 -24.08
N ASP A 1210 29.44 56.12 -23.64
CA ASP A 1210 28.85 56.56 -22.34
C ASP A 1210 27.42 55.96 -22.16
N SER A 1211 26.88 56.08 -20.95
CA SER A 1211 25.47 56.14 -20.50
C SER A 1211 24.34 55.34 -21.21
N GLY A 1212 23.49 54.73 -20.35
CA GLY A 1212 22.26 54.04 -20.76
C GLY A 1212 21.31 53.79 -19.57
N SER A 1213 20.97 54.83 -18.81
CA SER A 1213 20.14 54.74 -17.61
C SER A 1213 18.63 54.92 -17.88
N GLY A 1214 17.79 54.31 -17.03
CA GLY A 1214 16.32 54.39 -17.08
C GLY A 1214 15.70 53.02 -16.75
N SER A 1215 15.00 52.75 -15.64
CA SER A 1215 14.16 53.54 -14.72
C SER A 1215 12.73 53.84 -15.23
N GLY A 1216 11.74 53.21 -14.57
CA GLY A 1216 10.30 53.31 -14.79
C GLY A 1216 9.63 51.93 -14.57
N THR A 1217 8.65 51.69 -13.70
CA THR A 1217 7.29 52.30 -13.53
C THR A 1217 6.47 52.21 -14.81
N SER A 1218 5.26 51.63 -14.87
CA SER A 1218 4.21 51.41 -13.83
C SER A 1218 3.45 50.10 -14.13
N ALA A 1219 2.83 49.36 -13.20
CA ALA A 1219 1.59 49.59 -12.44
C ALA A 1219 0.30 49.70 -13.29
N GLU A 1220 -0.80 49.08 -12.79
CA GLU A 1220 -2.17 49.01 -13.36
C GLU A 1220 -2.32 48.18 -14.66
N GLY A 1221 -3.46 47.54 -14.96
CA GLY A 1221 -4.72 47.37 -14.22
C GLY A 1221 -5.84 46.73 -15.09
N ALA A 1222 -6.95 46.32 -14.46
CA ALA A 1222 -8.14 45.64 -15.02
C ALA A 1222 -7.91 44.21 -15.61
N SER A 1223 -8.72 43.15 -15.42
CA SER A 1223 -10.11 42.90 -14.96
C SER A 1223 -11.19 42.70 -16.05
N ALA A 1224 -11.98 41.63 -15.87
CA ALA A 1224 -13.14 41.17 -16.64
C ALA A 1224 -12.91 40.71 -18.12
N GLY A 1225 -13.62 39.70 -18.63
CA GLY A 1225 -14.55 38.79 -17.95
C GLY A 1225 -15.37 37.88 -18.88
N SER A 1226 -16.07 36.90 -18.28
CA SER A 1226 -17.25 36.15 -18.76
C SER A 1226 -17.34 35.71 -20.24
N GLY A 1227 -17.43 34.40 -20.49
CA GLY A 1227 -17.59 33.85 -21.84
C GLY A 1227 -18.23 32.45 -21.94
N SER A 1228 -19.17 32.09 -21.06
CA SER A 1228 -19.88 30.80 -21.16
C SER A 1228 -20.95 30.82 -22.27
N GLN A 1229 -20.89 29.88 -23.21
CA GLN A 1229 -22.02 29.54 -24.08
C GLN A 1229 -22.15 28.02 -24.24
N SER A 1230 -23.40 27.56 -24.19
CA SER A 1230 -23.79 26.16 -24.28
C SER A 1230 -24.10 25.73 -25.72
N GLY A 1231 -23.54 24.59 -26.15
CA GLY A 1231 -24.04 23.79 -27.27
C GLY A 1231 -24.19 22.33 -26.81
N ALA A 1232 -25.40 21.85 -26.50
CA ALA A 1232 -26.41 21.39 -27.44
C ALA A 1232 -26.04 20.07 -28.14
N LEU A 1233 -26.21 18.95 -27.41
CA LEU A 1233 -26.17 17.61 -27.99
C LEU A 1233 -27.30 17.42 -29.02
N PRO A 1234 -27.04 16.75 -30.18
CA PRO A 1234 -28.04 16.60 -31.23
C PRO A 1234 -29.13 15.59 -30.88
N ARG A 1235 -30.35 15.82 -31.41
CA ARG A 1235 -31.49 14.90 -31.30
C ARG A 1235 -31.85 14.27 -32.65
N THR A 1236 -31.92 12.94 -32.67
CA THR A 1236 -32.73 12.10 -33.57
C THR A 1236 -33.30 10.95 -32.70
N GLY A 1237 -34.51 10.40 -32.89
CA GLY A 1237 -35.56 10.62 -33.89
C GLY A 1237 -35.57 9.52 -34.96
N THR A 1238 -36.59 8.67 -35.13
CA THR A 1238 -37.89 8.56 -34.41
C THR A 1238 -38.58 7.21 -34.72
N GLU A 1239 -39.37 6.66 -33.77
CA GLU A 1239 -40.58 5.81 -33.90
C GLU A 1239 -40.65 4.53 -34.79
N ALA A 1240 -41.18 3.42 -34.25
CA ALA A 1240 -42.58 2.94 -34.50
C ALA A 1240 -42.84 1.40 -34.32
N ALA A 1241 -44.03 1.05 -33.80
CA ALA A 1241 -44.78 -0.23 -33.91
C ALA A 1241 -44.23 -1.53 -33.22
N ALA A 1242 -45.06 -2.48 -32.74
CA ALA A 1242 -46.48 -2.47 -32.33
C ALA A 1242 -46.90 -3.72 -31.49
N LEU A 1243 -47.94 -3.55 -30.66
CA LEU A 1243 -48.87 -4.51 -29.99
C LEU A 1243 -48.56 -6.03 -29.90
N VAL A 1244 -48.70 -6.56 -28.66
CA VAL A 1244 -49.64 -7.67 -28.33
C VAL A 1244 -50.33 -7.36 -26.99
N VAL A 1245 -51.57 -7.84 -26.78
CA VAL A 1245 -52.39 -7.62 -25.56
C VAL A 1245 -52.97 -8.94 -25.05
N LEU A 1246 -52.92 -9.17 -23.72
CA LEU A 1246 -53.89 -9.82 -22.80
C LEU A 1246 -53.12 -10.03 -21.47
N ALA A 1247 -53.52 -9.63 -20.26
CA ALA A 1247 -54.81 -9.48 -19.58
C ALA A 1247 -55.46 -10.80 -19.12
N LEU A 1248 -55.41 -11.07 -17.79
CA LEU A 1248 -56.58 -11.52 -17.01
C LEU A 1248 -56.38 -11.38 -15.48
N VAL A 1249 -57.51 -11.35 -14.76
CA VAL A 1249 -57.65 -11.01 -13.33
C VAL A 1249 -57.68 -12.28 -12.45
N GLY A 1250 -57.19 -12.18 -11.21
CA GLY A 1250 -57.42 -13.18 -10.16
C GLY A 1250 -57.48 -12.57 -8.76
N ILE A 1251 -58.68 -12.42 -8.19
CA ILE A 1251 -58.90 -11.94 -6.80
C ILE A 1251 -59.05 -13.16 -5.87
N GLY A 1252 -58.40 -13.12 -4.70
CA GLY A 1252 -58.33 -14.26 -3.77
C GLY A 1252 -58.18 -13.88 -2.29
N THR A 1253 -59.20 -13.23 -1.73
CA THR A 1253 -59.35 -12.99 -0.28
C THR A 1253 -59.50 -14.30 0.52
N GLY A 1254 -58.96 -14.44 1.74
CA GLY A 1254 -59.22 -15.68 2.51
C GLY A 1254 -58.55 -15.99 3.85
N SER A 1255 -58.27 -15.01 4.72
CA SER A 1255 -58.28 -15.03 6.22
C SER A 1255 -58.02 -16.30 7.10
N VAL A 1256 -57.73 -16.02 8.39
CA VAL A 1256 -57.90 -16.89 9.59
C VAL A 1256 -56.69 -17.70 10.10
N LEU A 1257 -55.88 -17.02 10.94
CA LEU A 1257 -55.62 -17.34 12.35
C LEU A 1257 -55.81 -18.79 12.86
N LEU A 1258 -54.78 -19.34 13.52
CA LEU A 1258 -54.96 -20.06 14.79
C LEU A 1258 -53.67 -20.09 15.64
N MET A 1259 -53.81 -20.06 16.97
CA MET A 1259 -52.70 -20.08 17.93
C MET A 1259 -52.18 -21.50 18.20
N GLY A 1260 -50.86 -21.65 18.38
CA GLY A 1260 -50.22 -22.85 18.95
C GLY A 1260 -49.16 -22.44 19.98
N THR A 1261 -49.24 -22.96 21.20
CA THR A 1261 -48.46 -22.45 22.35
C THR A 1261 -47.24 -23.30 22.72
N ARG A 1262 -46.14 -22.60 23.03
CA ARG A 1262 -45.04 -22.95 23.97
C ARG A 1262 -44.87 -24.45 24.35
N ARG A 1263 -43.69 -25.04 24.06
CA ARG A 1263 -42.67 -25.36 25.10
C ARG A 1263 -41.37 -26.04 24.60
N LYS A 1264 -40.24 -25.46 25.06
CA LYS A 1264 -39.02 -26.12 25.59
C LYS A 1264 -38.41 -27.37 24.90
N ALA A 1265 -37.27 -27.11 24.28
CA ALA A 1265 -35.92 -27.45 24.78
C ALA A 1265 -35.20 -28.72 24.27
N LYS A 1266 -33.87 -28.53 24.17
CA LYS A 1266 -32.81 -29.42 23.67
C LYS A 1266 -32.81 -29.61 22.14
N HIS A 1267 -31.65 -29.65 21.47
CA HIS A 1267 -30.29 -29.58 22.02
C HIS A 1267 -29.56 -28.26 21.71
#